data_AF-A0A6A0AUG6-F1
#
_entry.id   AF-A0A6A0AUG6-F1
#
_cell.length_a   1.000
_cell.length_b   1.000
_cell.length_c   1.000
_cell.angle_alpha   90.00
_cell.angle_beta   90.00
_cell.angle_gamma   90.00
#
_symmetry.space_group_name_H-M   'P 1'
#
loop_
_entity.id
_entity.type
_entity.pdbx_description
1 polymer ?
#
loop_
_entity_poly.entity_id
_entity_poly.type
_entity_poly.pdbx_seq_one_letter_code
_entity_poly.pdbx_strand_id
1 'polypeptide(L)'
;MGHAARERLAELLEDAERKGDFSTRTELPAHDLRIEVDGVGELPLPLRAPVAKKLIAQARQARFGRGEETLSDTSVRDTWEITPDRITLSGPDWDRALGDVLDGVRSALGLPPTTALRAEPHALLVYGKGQFFLPHQDSEKDDSMVGTLVVSLPSHHSGGELVVEHAGRSVTHRASRQQLTFVAFYADCRHEVRPVTSGYRVTLTMNLLAERVRPTDEEAGGRLAELAHCLTEHFTTPAEQRYSYGRPETTPPNRLVYLLDHEYTQRGLDWDRLKGADAARAARLRQAAGQAGCEAVLALAEVQETWDAAPPYDQYDQYDHYGEVEHFDDCEDEECEGACLLDPDGEPGAERRRSGDFSDYELNELVDDEITLGWWTLPEGPDRTSGTSGTSSTDSTDSTDGEAISLPVAYAEVCATTENKDLTPYRSEYEGYMGNYGNTLDRWYRRAAVVLWPRQQSFASRAEAGSEWALRELQGHLDAGALDHARTLTRSLAPIWGRHGSGEATAPLFAAALRVAVGLREADTAAMLIAPFEVETLAEEHAPDLARAAERYGRAWARETVGTWFGTADAYTGAARTAWLASLPALCTALRTADGDGEAVAAPLVEGAWRATGQQLTNRLGMSREKERRTGSEQLGAPLAHILLAAGSGTADAIVTTLRGLPDTALECLVPALRAAGRRPAAVPDGTGGTGGAPVVGAFHALADHCRERLAALLTRPVRAADDWSLPPAGACGSGCGLCPDLDAFLTSRSRRVMEWPLAQARRRHIHSRIDLTGLPVSHTTRRQGRPYTLVLTKTDAVFTREREARVRAETDLAWLRKNWPVQQGG
;
A
#
# COMPACT_ATOMS: atom_id res chain seq x y z
N MET A 1 16.52 20.50 -8.95
CA MET A 1 17.13 20.04 -10.21
C MET A 1 16.49 18.73 -10.68
N GLY A 2 16.26 17.74 -9.80
CA GLY A 2 15.56 16.51 -10.18
C GLY A 2 14.10 16.69 -10.64
N HIS A 3 13.37 17.70 -10.13
CA HIS A 3 12.04 18.05 -10.64
C HIS A 3 12.08 18.54 -12.09
N ALA A 4 13.03 19.41 -12.41
CA ALA A 4 13.23 19.92 -13.76
C ALA A 4 13.54 18.79 -14.76
N ALA A 5 14.27 17.75 -14.35
CA ALA A 5 14.55 16.59 -15.20
C ALA A 5 13.28 15.78 -15.52
N ARG A 6 12.38 15.58 -14.54
CA ARG A 6 11.10 14.88 -14.74
C ARG A 6 10.11 15.68 -15.58
N GLU A 7 9.97 16.98 -15.29
CA GLU A 7 9.15 17.88 -16.11
C GLU A 7 9.63 17.89 -17.56
N ARG A 8 10.95 18.04 -17.76
CA ARG A 8 11.54 18.00 -19.10
C ARG A 8 11.33 16.66 -19.80
N LEU A 9 11.41 15.56 -19.06
CA LEU A 9 11.12 14.23 -19.59
C LEU A 9 9.65 14.10 -20.03
N ALA A 10 8.70 14.63 -19.24
CA ALA A 10 7.28 14.66 -19.57
C ALA A 10 7.01 15.51 -20.83
N GLU A 11 7.59 16.71 -20.94
CA GLU A 11 7.49 17.59 -22.12
C GLU A 11 7.99 16.89 -23.40
N LEU A 12 9.15 16.24 -23.33
CA LEU A 12 9.74 15.52 -24.46
C LEU A 12 8.89 14.32 -24.92
N LEU A 13 8.04 13.78 -24.02
CA LEU A 13 7.09 12.71 -24.29
C LEU A 13 5.70 13.22 -24.70
N GLU A 14 5.35 14.47 -24.40
CA GLU A 14 4.10 15.14 -24.81
C GLU A 14 4.09 15.49 -26.31
N ASP A 15 5.22 16.00 -26.83
CA ASP A 15 5.45 16.32 -28.25
C ASP A 15 5.34 15.10 -29.22
N ALA A 16 5.08 13.91 -28.67
CA ALA A 16 4.79 12.70 -29.42
C ALA A 16 3.38 12.65 -30.04
N GLU A 17 2.45 13.51 -29.60
CA GLU A 17 1.09 13.54 -30.14
C GLU A 17 1.05 14.14 -31.56
N ARG A 18 1.02 13.27 -32.57
CA ARG A 18 0.43 13.66 -33.85
C ARG A 18 -1.09 13.58 -33.71
N LYS A 19 -1.76 14.74 -33.75
CA LYS A 19 -3.24 14.86 -33.81
C LYS A 19 -3.79 14.12 -35.02
N GLY A 20 -4.16 12.86 -34.85
CA GLY A 20 -4.99 12.10 -35.79
C GLY A 20 -6.47 12.37 -35.55
N ASP A 21 -7.31 12.17 -36.56
CA ASP A 21 -8.77 12.17 -36.42
C ASP A 21 -9.33 10.74 -36.56
N PHE A 22 -10.55 10.48 -36.08
CA PHE A 22 -11.14 9.14 -36.11
C PHE A 22 -11.61 8.69 -37.51
N SER A 23 -11.70 9.63 -38.45
CA SER A 23 -12.05 9.37 -39.84
C SER A 23 -11.39 10.37 -40.79
N THR A 24 -11.19 9.97 -42.04
CA THR A 24 -10.62 10.82 -43.08
C THR A 24 -11.24 10.55 -44.45
N ARG A 25 -11.15 11.53 -45.36
CA ARG A 25 -11.65 11.44 -46.74
C ARG A 25 -10.62 11.95 -47.73
N THR A 26 -10.42 11.21 -48.82
CA THR A 26 -9.65 11.64 -49.99
C THR A 26 -10.32 11.21 -51.29
N GLU A 27 -9.94 11.81 -52.43
CA GLU A 27 -10.50 11.52 -53.75
C GLU A 27 -9.42 11.27 -54.79
N LEU A 28 -9.67 10.35 -55.72
CA LEU A 28 -8.79 10.06 -56.86
C LEU A 28 -9.57 10.04 -58.19
N PRO A 29 -8.89 10.30 -59.32
CA PRO A 29 -9.45 10.11 -60.65
C PRO A 29 -10.01 8.70 -60.88
N ALA A 30 -11.21 8.63 -61.45
CA ALA A 30 -11.87 7.35 -61.72
C ALA A 30 -11.11 6.43 -62.70
N HIS A 31 -10.19 6.96 -63.50
CA HIS A 31 -9.40 6.18 -64.45
C HIS A 31 -8.19 5.47 -63.81
N ASP A 32 -7.85 5.79 -62.57
CA ASP A 32 -6.76 5.15 -61.82
C ASP A 32 -7.13 3.71 -61.42
N LEU A 33 -8.43 3.43 -61.30
CA LEU A 33 -8.97 2.10 -60.99
C LEU A 33 -9.67 1.50 -62.20
N ARG A 34 -9.21 0.32 -62.62
CA ARG A 34 -9.97 -0.65 -63.42
C ARG A 34 -10.46 -1.75 -62.50
N ILE A 35 -11.77 -2.00 -62.52
CA ILE A 35 -12.39 -3.04 -61.72
C ILE A 35 -13.16 -3.96 -62.66
N GLU A 36 -12.84 -5.25 -62.62
CA GLU A 36 -13.54 -6.30 -63.34
C GLU A 36 -14.30 -7.17 -62.35
N VAL A 37 -15.52 -7.56 -62.73
CA VAL A 37 -16.36 -8.45 -61.92
C VAL A 37 -16.76 -9.67 -62.75
N ASP A 38 -16.55 -10.86 -62.19
CA ASP A 38 -16.86 -12.12 -62.85
C ASP A 38 -18.33 -12.19 -63.28
N GLY A 39 -18.56 -12.42 -64.57
CA GLY A 39 -19.90 -12.47 -65.18
C GLY A 39 -20.47 -11.11 -65.59
N VAL A 40 -19.80 -9.99 -65.29
CA VAL A 40 -20.16 -8.65 -65.77
C VAL A 40 -19.09 -8.06 -66.70
N GLY A 41 -17.81 -8.34 -66.44
CA GLY A 41 -16.65 -7.76 -67.14
C GLY A 41 -16.16 -6.47 -66.49
N GLU A 42 -15.30 -5.72 -67.20
CA GLU A 42 -14.79 -4.42 -66.76
C GLU A 42 -15.94 -3.40 -66.57
N LEU A 43 -15.95 -2.73 -65.42
CA LEU A 43 -16.99 -1.77 -65.08
C LEU A 43 -16.68 -0.39 -65.68
N PRO A 44 -17.57 0.18 -66.50
CA PRO A 44 -17.40 1.55 -66.99
C PRO A 44 -17.71 2.54 -65.88
N LEU A 45 -16.69 3.21 -65.34
CA LEU A 45 -16.81 4.30 -64.38
C LEU A 45 -16.97 5.64 -65.12
N PRO A 46 -17.97 6.50 -64.77
CA PRO A 46 -19.00 6.33 -63.75
C PRO A 46 -20.09 5.30 -64.10
N LEU A 47 -20.52 4.55 -63.09
CA LEU A 47 -21.52 3.50 -63.21
C LEU A 47 -22.92 4.06 -63.51
N ARG A 48 -23.61 3.38 -64.43
CA ARG A 48 -25.00 3.64 -64.80
C ARG A 48 -25.91 2.47 -64.40
N ALA A 49 -27.20 2.76 -64.27
CA ALA A 49 -28.21 1.79 -63.83
C ALA A 49 -28.19 0.44 -64.57
N PRO A 50 -27.96 0.33 -65.90
CA PRO A 50 -27.89 -0.97 -66.56
C PRO A 50 -26.75 -1.87 -66.05
N VAL A 51 -25.59 -1.29 -65.71
CA VAL A 51 -24.43 -2.03 -65.17
C VAL A 51 -24.69 -2.42 -63.72
N ALA A 52 -25.24 -1.49 -62.91
CA ALA A 52 -25.63 -1.80 -61.53
C ALA A 52 -26.63 -2.98 -61.45
N LYS A 53 -27.60 -3.05 -62.36
CA LYS A 53 -28.53 -4.19 -62.45
C LYS A 53 -27.84 -5.51 -62.81
N LYS A 54 -26.80 -5.48 -63.65
CA LYS A 54 -25.97 -6.67 -63.94
C LYS A 54 -25.17 -7.11 -62.71
N LEU A 55 -24.61 -6.16 -61.95
CA LEU A 55 -23.94 -6.45 -60.68
C LEU A 55 -24.91 -7.11 -59.69
N ILE A 56 -26.11 -6.55 -59.52
CA ILE A 56 -27.15 -7.12 -58.64
C ILE A 56 -27.50 -8.56 -59.04
N ALA A 57 -27.57 -8.86 -60.34
CA ALA A 57 -27.82 -10.23 -60.81
C ALA A 57 -26.69 -11.22 -60.48
N GLN A 58 -25.48 -10.73 -60.18
CA GLN A 58 -24.34 -11.54 -59.73
C GLN A 58 -24.13 -11.51 -58.22
N ALA A 59 -24.84 -10.65 -57.50
CA ALA A 59 -24.69 -10.41 -56.08
C ALA A 59 -25.63 -11.29 -55.24
N ARG A 60 -25.30 -11.42 -53.95
CA ARG A 60 -26.19 -12.02 -52.94
C ARG A 60 -26.64 -10.94 -51.96
N GLN A 61 -27.68 -11.22 -51.18
CA GLN A 61 -28.05 -10.30 -50.10
C GLN A 61 -26.94 -10.30 -49.03
N ALA A 62 -26.51 -9.10 -48.61
CA ALA A 62 -25.45 -8.97 -47.64
C ALA A 62 -25.88 -9.43 -46.24
N ARG A 63 -24.96 -10.06 -45.51
CA ARG A 63 -25.17 -10.53 -44.13
C ARG A 63 -24.60 -9.52 -43.15
N PHE A 64 -25.00 -9.56 -41.87
CA PHE A 64 -24.39 -8.77 -40.81
C PHE A 64 -24.11 -9.64 -39.57
N GLY A 65 -23.15 -9.22 -38.74
CA GLY A 65 -22.79 -9.89 -37.50
C GLY A 65 -23.61 -9.38 -36.32
N ARG A 66 -24.06 -10.29 -35.44
CA ARG A 66 -24.62 -9.96 -34.13
C ARG A 66 -23.95 -10.85 -33.07
N GLY A 67 -22.84 -10.38 -32.49
CA GLY A 67 -21.97 -11.23 -31.68
C GLY A 67 -21.31 -12.30 -32.55
N GLU A 68 -21.41 -13.57 -32.16
CA GLU A 68 -20.84 -14.71 -32.91
C GLU A 68 -21.70 -15.19 -34.09
N GLU A 69 -22.91 -14.65 -34.28
CA GLU A 69 -23.84 -15.11 -35.32
C GLU A 69 -23.79 -14.24 -36.59
N THR A 70 -23.75 -14.88 -37.76
CA THR A 70 -23.89 -14.22 -39.07
C THR A 70 -25.34 -14.34 -39.57
N LEU A 71 -26.12 -13.26 -39.51
CA LEU A 71 -27.55 -13.23 -39.82
C LEU A 71 -27.86 -12.41 -41.08
N SER A 72 -28.97 -12.73 -41.75
CA SER A 72 -29.53 -11.95 -42.86
C SER A 72 -30.89 -11.37 -42.46
N ASP A 73 -30.91 -10.09 -42.08
CA ASP A 73 -32.11 -9.33 -41.73
C ASP A 73 -32.14 -8.01 -42.50
N THR A 74 -33.06 -7.91 -43.45
CA THR A 74 -33.20 -6.73 -44.32
C THR A 74 -33.80 -5.52 -43.62
N SER A 75 -34.25 -5.65 -42.37
CA SER A 75 -34.63 -4.51 -41.53
C SER A 75 -33.41 -3.80 -40.91
N VAL A 76 -32.27 -4.49 -40.82
CA VAL A 76 -31.01 -3.96 -40.26
C VAL A 76 -30.03 -3.56 -41.37
N ARG A 77 -29.84 -4.46 -42.35
CA ARG A 77 -28.94 -4.26 -43.49
C ARG A 77 -29.66 -4.69 -44.77
N ASP A 78 -30.02 -3.72 -45.60
CA ASP A 78 -30.55 -3.98 -46.93
C ASP A 78 -29.55 -3.50 -47.98
N THR A 79 -28.74 -4.43 -48.49
CA THR A 79 -27.80 -4.19 -49.59
C THR A 79 -27.42 -5.50 -50.27
N TRP A 80 -27.01 -5.42 -51.53
CA TRP A 80 -26.40 -6.55 -52.23
C TRP A 80 -24.88 -6.53 -52.04
N GLU A 81 -24.26 -7.70 -51.94
CA GLU A 81 -22.81 -7.87 -51.87
C GLU A 81 -22.30 -8.85 -52.93
N ILE A 82 -21.11 -8.54 -53.46
CA ILE A 82 -20.28 -9.44 -54.28
C ILE A 82 -18.99 -9.67 -53.50
N THR A 83 -18.59 -10.93 -53.36
CA THR A 83 -17.43 -11.33 -52.56
C THR A 83 -16.10 -11.02 -53.28
N PRO A 84 -15.00 -10.80 -52.54
CA PRO A 84 -13.71 -10.38 -53.09
C PRO A 84 -13.12 -11.30 -54.16
N ASP A 85 -13.35 -12.61 -54.04
CA ASP A 85 -12.86 -13.64 -54.96
C ASP A 85 -13.39 -13.49 -56.40
N ARG A 86 -14.42 -12.66 -56.60
CA ARG A 86 -15.04 -12.38 -57.90
C ARG A 86 -14.69 -11.02 -58.48
N ILE A 87 -13.74 -10.32 -57.86
CA ILE A 87 -13.39 -8.94 -58.20
C ILE A 87 -11.89 -8.87 -58.48
N THR A 88 -11.55 -8.35 -59.65
CA THR A 88 -10.15 -8.06 -60.01
C THR A 88 -9.96 -6.55 -60.05
N LEU A 89 -9.07 -6.03 -59.20
CA LEU A 89 -8.65 -4.64 -59.18
C LEU A 89 -7.33 -4.51 -59.95
N SER A 90 -7.27 -3.59 -60.90
CA SER A 90 -6.09 -3.31 -61.69
C SER A 90 -6.11 -1.86 -62.18
N GLY A 91 -5.10 -1.45 -62.93
CA GLY A 91 -4.99 -0.09 -63.46
C GLY A 91 -3.52 0.27 -63.61
N PRO A 92 -3.15 1.10 -64.60
CA PRO A 92 -1.75 1.42 -64.84
C PRO A 92 -1.06 2.09 -63.64
N ASP A 93 -1.82 2.83 -62.81
CA ASP A 93 -1.29 3.55 -61.64
C ASP A 93 -1.98 3.15 -60.33
N TRP A 94 -2.82 2.10 -60.33
CA TRP A 94 -3.67 1.75 -59.18
C TRP A 94 -2.88 1.49 -57.91
N ASP A 95 -1.87 0.62 -57.96
CA ASP A 95 -1.11 0.22 -56.77
C ASP A 95 -0.35 1.41 -56.16
N ARG A 96 0.21 2.29 -57.01
CA ARG A 96 0.88 3.51 -56.58
C ARG A 96 -0.12 4.49 -55.94
N ALA A 97 -1.25 4.73 -56.60
CA ALA A 97 -2.27 5.65 -56.12
C ALA A 97 -2.93 5.17 -54.82
N LEU A 98 -3.17 3.86 -54.68
CA LEU A 98 -3.66 3.27 -53.43
C LEU A 98 -2.61 3.39 -52.32
N GLY A 99 -1.32 3.19 -52.62
CA GLY A 99 -0.22 3.41 -51.68
C GLY A 99 -0.19 4.86 -51.15
N ASP A 100 -0.24 5.85 -52.04
CA ASP A 100 -0.27 7.28 -51.67
C ASP A 100 -1.50 7.62 -50.81
N VAL A 101 -2.66 7.02 -51.11
CA VAL A 101 -3.88 7.17 -50.30
C VAL A 101 -3.70 6.56 -48.92
N LEU A 102 -3.12 5.36 -48.83
CA LEU A 102 -2.89 4.67 -47.56
C LEU A 102 -1.89 5.42 -46.68
N ASP A 103 -0.84 6.02 -47.24
CA ASP A 103 0.08 6.88 -46.50
C ASP A 103 -0.60 8.16 -45.98
N GLY A 104 -1.47 8.75 -46.79
CA GLY A 104 -2.32 9.87 -46.38
C GLY A 104 -3.29 9.48 -45.25
N VAL A 105 -3.93 8.32 -45.36
CA VAL A 105 -4.84 7.76 -44.35
C VAL A 105 -4.11 7.49 -43.04
N ARG A 106 -2.95 6.82 -43.08
CA ARG A 106 -2.10 6.59 -41.91
C ARG A 106 -1.84 7.91 -41.18
N SER A 107 -1.42 8.93 -41.93
CA SER A 107 -1.06 10.23 -41.37
C SER A 107 -2.29 10.96 -40.79
N ALA A 108 -3.43 10.91 -41.47
CA ALA A 108 -4.66 11.58 -41.05
C ALA A 108 -5.36 10.89 -39.85
N LEU A 109 -5.24 9.57 -39.75
CA LEU A 109 -5.72 8.83 -38.58
C LEU A 109 -4.77 8.95 -37.38
N GLY A 110 -3.55 9.48 -37.56
CA GLY A 110 -2.56 9.63 -36.48
C GLY A 110 -1.79 8.34 -36.18
N LEU A 111 -1.75 7.40 -37.13
CA LEU A 111 -0.94 6.19 -36.99
C LEU A 111 0.56 6.52 -37.09
N PRO A 112 1.43 5.78 -36.38
CA PRO A 112 2.87 6.01 -36.40
C PRO A 112 3.46 5.97 -37.82
N PRO A 113 4.52 6.75 -38.12
CA PRO A 113 5.19 6.66 -39.42
C PRO A 113 5.85 5.29 -39.68
N THR A 114 6.07 4.51 -38.61
CA THR A 114 6.54 3.12 -38.65
C THR A 114 5.46 2.11 -39.01
N THR A 115 4.22 2.55 -39.21
CA THR A 115 3.09 1.71 -39.61
C THR A 115 2.87 1.84 -41.11
N ALA A 116 2.96 0.74 -41.84
CA ALA A 116 2.45 0.64 -43.20
C ALA A 116 1.01 0.12 -43.15
N LEU A 117 0.12 0.77 -43.90
CA LEU A 117 -1.25 0.28 -44.06
C LEU A 117 -1.32 -0.61 -45.30
N ARG A 118 -2.03 -1.73 -45.17
CA ARG A 118 -2.44 -2.60 -46.28
C ARG A 118 -3.96 -2.60 -46.36
N ALA A 119 -4.52 -2.44 -47.55
CA ALA A 119 -5.96 -2.54 -47.77
C ALA A 119 -6.31 -3.87 -48.42
N GLU A 120 -7.18 -4.65 -47.78
CA GLU A 120 -7.65 -5.93 -48.30
C GLU A 120 -9.13 -5.87 -48.69
N PRO A 121 -9.50 -6.16 -49.95
CA PRO A 121 -10.90 -6.17 -50.37
C PRO A 121 -11.77 -7.09 -49.52
N HIS A 122 -12.85 -6.54 -48.96
CA HIS A 122 -13.80 -7.28 -48.13
C HIS A 122 -15.11 -7.57 -48.87
N ALA A 123 -15.69 -6.59 -49.57
CA ALA A 123 -16.92 -6.78 -50.37
C ALA A 123 -17.17 -5.61 -51.33
N LEU A 124 -17.76 -5.88 -52.48
CA LEU A 124 -18.36 -4.85 -53.34
C LEU A 124 -19.87 -4.80 -53.06
N LEU A 125 -20.32 -3.66 -52.53
CA LEU A 125 -21.69 -3.42 -52.10
C LEU A 125 -22.44 -2.58 -53.14
N VAL A 126 -23.68 -2.98 -53.42
CA VAL A 126 -24.60 -2.24 -54.31
C VAL A 126 -25.87 -1.90 -53.53
N TYR A 127 -26.16 -0.60 -53.39
CA TYR A 127 -27.36 -0.07 -52.76
C TYR A 127 -28.26 0.58 -53.83
N GLY A 128 -29.50 0.11 -53.94
CA GLY A 128 -30.56 0.71 -54.76
C GLY A 128 -31.51 1.60 -53.95
N LYS A 129 -32.55 2.12 -54.60
CA LYS A 129 -33.54 2.99 -53.93
C LYS A 129 -34.16 2.32 -52.69
N GLY A 130 -34.11 3.00 -51.56
CA GLY A 130 -34.64 2.57 -50.27
C GLY A 130 -33.67 1.77 -49.41
N GLN A 131 -32.57 1.28 -49.98
CA GLN A 131 -31.58 0.44 -49.29
C GLN A 131 -30.65 1.26 -48.39
N PHE A 132 -30.25 0.66 -47.27
CA PHE A 132 -29.53 1.31 -46.17
C PHE A 132 -28.73 0.28 -45.34
N PHE A 133 -27.93 0.80 -44.40
CA PHE A 133 -27.38 0.01 -43.30
C PHE A 133 -27.44 0.85 -42.02
N LEU A 134 -28.17 0.36 -41.00
CA LEU A 134 -28.35 1.06 -39.72
C LEU A 134 -27.02 1.28 -38.98
N PRO A 135 -26.97 2.19 -38.00
CA PRO A 135 -25.79 2.44 -37.17
C PRO A 135 -25.24 1.17 -36.51
N HIS A 136 -24.04 0.77 -36.90
CA HIS A 136 -23.34 -0.42 -36.41
C HIS A 136 -21.84 -0.13 -36.25
N GLN A 137 -21.12 -1.06 -35.65
CA GLN A 137 -19.67 -1.04 -35.52
C GLN A 137 -19.13 -2.26 -36.28
N ASP A 138 -18.01 -2.11 -36.96
CA ASP A 138 -17.38 -3.23 -37.65
C ASP A 138 -16.74 -4.18 -36.62
N SER A 139 -16.85 -5.48 -36.85
CA SER A 139 -16.07 -6.47 -36.11
C SER A 139 -14.68 -6.58 -36.74
N GLU A 140 -13.65 -6.60 -35.90
CA GLU A 140 -12.29 -6.92 -36.31
C GLU A 140 -12.24 -8.39 -36.78
N LYS A 141 -11.70 -8.61 -37.98
CA LYS A 141 -11.67 -9.95 -38.63
C LYS A 141 -10.27 -10.55 -38.71
N ASP A 142 -9.27 -9.78 -38.32
CA ASP A 142 -7.85 -10.11 -38.32
C ASP A 142 -7.18 -9.29 -37.20
N ASP A 143 -6.21 -9.87 -36.49
CA ASP A 143 -5.51 -9.23 -35.37
C ASP A 143 -4.76 -7.96 -35.78
N SER A 144 -4.47 -7.79 -37.08
CA SER A 144 -3.83 -6.60 -37.64
C SER A 144 -4.82 -5.54 -38.15
N MET A 145 -6.13 -5.80 -38.11
CA MET A 145 -7.15 -4.88 -38.61
C MET A 145 -7.30 -3.68 -37.67
N VAL A 146 -6.98 -2.49 -38.18
CA VAL A 146 -7.13 -1.22 -37.43
C VAL A 146 -8.37 -0.44 -37.84
N GLY A 147 -8.97 -0.74 -38.99
CA GLY A 147 -10.15 -0.03 -39.45
C GLY A 147 -10.68 -0.48 -40.79
N THR A 148 -11.55 0.34 -41.36
CA THR A 148 -12.23 0.09 -42.63
C THR A 148 -11.95 1.21 -43.62
N LEU A 149 -11.65 0.85 -44.87
CA LEU A 149 -11.54 1.75 -46.00
C LEU A 149 -12.72 1.52 -46.96
N VAL A 150 -13.57 2.52 -47.12
CA VAL A 150 -14.69 2.51 -48.06
C VAL A 150 -14.32 3.29 -49.32
N VAL A 151 -14.19 2.58 -50.44
CA VAL A 151 -13.95 3.17 -51.76
C VAL A 151 -15.28 3.28 -52.51
N SER A 152 -15.81 4.48 -52.59
CA SER A 152 -17.04 4.74 -53.35
C SER A 152 -16.74 4.88 -54.84
N LEU A 153 -17.32 4.00 -55.66
CA LEU A 153 -17.19 4.07 -57.11
C LEU A 153 -18.10 5.17 -57.66
N PRO A 154 -17.61 6.01 -58.58
CA PRO A 154 -18.41 7.08 -59.16
C PRO A 154 -19.66 6.49 -59.82
N SER A 155 -20.83 6.90 -59.34
CA SER A 155 -22.11 6.35 -59.75
C SER A 155 -23.22 7.40 -59.64
N HIS A 156 -24.26 7.28 -60.48
CA HIS A 156 -25.39 8.21 -60.44
C HIS A 156 -26.37 7.81 -59.32
N HIS A 157 -26.30 8.49 -58.16
CA HIS A 157 -27.26 8.33 -57.06
C HIS A 157 -27.51 9.62 -56.26
N SER A 158 -28.51 9.58 -55.37
CA SER A 158 -28.77 10.59 -54.32
C SER A 158 -29.21 9.88 -53.04
N GLY A 159 -28.91 10.45 -51.87
CA GLY A 159 -28.90 9.70 -50.61
C GLY A 159 -27.75 8.69 -50.55
N GLY A 160 -27.71 7.83 -49.54
CA GLY A 160 -26.60 6.87 -49.39
C GLY A 160 -25.35 7.46 -48.74
N GLU A 161 -25.48 8.55 -47.99
CA GLU A 161 -24.36 9.13 -47.25
C GLU A 161 -23.84 8.15 -46.20
N LEU A 162 -22.51 8.08 -46.06
CA LEU A 162 -21.83 7.34 -44.99
C LEU A 162 -21.63 8.30 -43.81
N VAL A 163 -22.19 7.97 -42.65
CA VAL A 163 -22.00 8.73 -41.41
C VAL A 163 -21.10 7.92 -40.49
N VAL A 164 -20.06 8.54 -39.95
CA VAL A 164 -19.11 7.93 -39.01
C VAL A 164 -19.11 8.72 -37.71
N GLU A 165 -19.22 8.03 -36.59
CA GLU A 165 -19.37 8.59 -35.25
C GLU A 165 -18.38 7.97 -34.28
N HIS A 166 -17.72 8.81 -33.49
CA HIS A 166 -16.78 8.40 -32.45
C HIS A 166 -16.73 9.47 -31.34
N ALA A 167 -16.78 9.04 -30.07
CA ALA A 167 -16.70 9.92 -28.90
C ALA A 167 -17.61 11.18 -28.96
N GLY A 168 -18.87 11.01 -29.38
CA GLY A 168 -19.84 12.11 -29.49
C GLY A 168 -19.67 13.03 -30.72
N ARG A 169 -18.63 12.85 -31.54
CA ARG A 169 -18.41 13.55 -32.81
C ARG A 169 -18.99 12.73 -33.97
N SER A 170 -19.62 13.38 -34.95
CA SER A 170 -20.24 12.73 -36.12
C SER A 170 -19.83 13.44 -37.42
N VAL A 171 -19.36 12.70 -38.41
CA VAL A 171 -18.91 13.19 -39.72
C VAL A 171 -19.69 12.49 -40.83
N THR A 172 -20.25 13.27 -41.76
CA THR A 172 -20.99 12.74 -42.93
C THR A 172 -20.17 12.84 -44.20
N HIS A 173 -19.84 11.70 -44.80
CA HIS A 173 -19.11 11.61 -46.07
C HIS A 173 -20.05 11.38 -47.26
N ARG A 174 -19.84 12.17 -48.32
CA ARG A 174 -20.58 12.09 -49.58
C ARG A 174 -19.67 11.57 -50.69
N ALA A 175 -20.17 10.60 -51.47
CA ALA A 175 -19.46 10.07 -52.62
C ALA A 175 -19.51 11.04 -53.80
N SER A 176 -18.41 11.11 -54.57
CA SER A 176 -18.35 11.86 -55.82
C SER A 176 -19.05 11.11 -56.95
N ARG A 177 -19.63 11.87 -57.90
CA ARG A 177 -20.24 11.31 -59.12
C ARG A 177 -19.22 11.06 -60.23
N GLN A 178 -18.01 11.58 -60.09
CA GLN A 178 -16.98 11.57 -61.13
C GLN A 178 -15.65 11.01 -60.66
N GLN A 179 -15.36 11.09 -59.36
CA GLN A 179 -14.10 10.65 -58.75
C GLN A 179 -14.36 9.42 -57.88
N LEU A 180 -13.32 8.65 -57.60
CA LEU A 180 -13.30 7.67 -56.52
C LEU A 180 -13.27 8.45 -55.20
N THR A 181 -14.10 8.08 -54.23
CA THR A 181 -14.05 8.69 -52.90
C THR A 181 -13.63 7.62 -51.88
N PHE A 182 -12.49 7.84 -51.24
CA PHE A 182 -11.95 6.99 -50.19
C PHE A 182 -12.33 7.59 -48.84
N VAL A 183 -12.91 6.78 -47.97
CA VAL A 183 -13.20 7.14 -46.59
C VAL A 183 -12.61 6.07 -45.69
N ALA A 184 -11.74 6.46 -44.76
CA ALA A 184 -11.14 5.55 -43.79
C ALA A 184 -11.54 5.95 -42.37
N PHE A 185 -11.78 4.97 -41.51
CA PHE A 185 -12.12 5.17 -40.10
C PHE A 185 -11.71 3.95 -39.27
N TYR A 186 -11.52 4.13 -37.97
CA TYR A 186 -11.16 3.05 -37.05
C TYR A 186 -12.28 2.02 -36.90
N ALA A 187 -11.92 0.76 -36.61
CA ALA A 187 -12.88 -0.34 -36.50
C ALA A 187 -13.91 -0.11 -35.37
N ASP A 188 -13.52 0.67 -34.35
CA ASP A 188 -14.35 1.04 -33.21
C ASP A 188 -15.32 2.20 -33.47
N CYS A 189 -15.26 2.83 -34.64
CA CYS A 189 -16.18 3.88 -35.02
C CYS A 189 -17.56 3.29 -35.36
N ARG A 190 -18.61 3.88 -34.76
CA ARG A 190 -19.98 3.56 -35.14
C ARG A 190 -20.29 4.25 -36.47
N HIS A 191 -20.88 3.54 -37.42
CA HIS A 191 -21.19 4.10 -38.73
C HIS A 191 -22.50 3.58 -39.32
N GLU A 192 -23.11 4.38 -40.19
CA GLU A 192 -24.34 4.05 -40.93
C GLU A 192 -24.24 4.43 -42.41
N VAL A 193 -25.03 3.76 -43.24
CA VAL A 193 -25.32 4.19 -44.61
C VAL A 193 -26.77 4.59 -44.69
N ARG A 194 -27.02 5.89 -44.90
CA ARG A 194 -28.39 6.43 -45.01
C ARG A 194 -29.12 5.89 -46.24
N PRO A 195 -30.47 5.89 -46.26
CA PRO A 195 -31.22 5.38 -47.40
C PRO A 195 -30.88 6.06 -48.72
N VAL A 196 -30.63 5.27 -49.77
CA VAL A 196 -30.50 5.79 -51.14
C VAL A 196 -31.88 6.22 -51.66
N THR A 197 -32.03 7.47 -52.08
CA THR A 197 -33.32 8.02 -52.52
C THR A 197 -33.54 7.88 -54.03
N SER A 198 -32.46 7.85 -54.82
CA SER A 198 -32.49 7.57 -56.26
C SER A 198 -31.17 7.01 -56.77
N GLY A 199 -31.21 6.21 -57.84
CA GLY A 199 -30.01 5.65 -58.46
C GLY A 199 -29.44 4.43 -57.73
N TYR A 200 -28.14 4.19 -57.93
CA TYR A 200 -27.40 3.09 -57.29
C TYR A 200 -26.07 3.59 -56.73
N ARG A 201 -25.83 3.39 -55.43
CA ARG A 201 -24.54 3.62 -54.77
C ARG A 201 -23.76 2.32 -54.79
N VAL A 202 -22.54 2.35 -55.33
CA VAL A 202 -21.67 1.17 -55.42
C VAL A 202 -20.36 1.45 -54.71
N THR A 203 -20.00 0.63 -53.73
CA THR A 203 -18.81 0.85 -52.89
C THR A 203 -18.04 -0.44 -52.66
N LEU A 204 -16.72 -0.37 -52.75
CA LEU A 204 -15.82 -1.43 -52.36
C LEU A 204 -15.34 -1.17 -50.93
N THR A 205 -15.71 -2.04 -49.99
CA THR A 205 -15.22 -2.00 -48.62
C THR A 205 -13.96 -2.84 -48.52
N MET A 206 -12.94 -2.31 -47.87
CA MET A 206 -11.66 -2.98 -47.62
C MET A 206 -11.34 -2.93 -46.13
N ASN A 207 -10.75 -4.00 -45.61
CA ASN A 207 -10.17 -4.00 -44.26
C ASN A 207 -8.83 -3.24 -44.33
N LEU A 208 -8.58 -2.34 -43.38
CA LEU A 208 -7.27 -1.69 -43.20
C LEU A 208 -6.47 -2.48 -42.18
N LEU A 209 -5.40 -3.11 -42.64
CA LEU A 209 -4.46 -3.84 -41.81
C LEU A 209 -3.21 -2.98 -41.56
N ALA A 210 -2.72 -2.97 -40.32
CA ALA A 210 -1.52 -2.25 -39.92
C ALA A 210 -0.34 -3.22 -39.79
N GLU A 211 0.68 -3.03 -40.62
CA GLU A 211 1.92 -3.79 -40.59
C GLU A 211 3.07 -2.91 -40.08
N ARG A 212 3.91 -3.45 -39.19
CA ARG A 212 5.10 -2.73 -38.71
C ARG A 212 6.20 -2.77 -39.76
N VAL A 213 6.68 -1.60 -40.17
CA VAL A 213 7.94 -1.44 -40.89
C VAL A 213 9.04 -1.12 -39.88
N ARG A 214 10.11 -1.90 -39.86
CA ARG A 214 11.28 -1.61 -39.01
C ARG A 214 11.89 -0.27 -39.45
N PRO A 215 12.13 0.68 -38.53
CA PRO A 215 12.61 2.00 -38.90
C PRO A 215 14.02 1.93 -39.52
N THR A 216 14.26 2.75 -40.53
CA THR A 216 15.60 3.20 -40.91
C THR A 216 15.94 4.43 -40.07
N ASP A 217 16.99 4.31 -39.26
CA ASP A 217 17.57 5.36 -38.43
C ASP A 217 17.94 6.58 -39.30
N GLU A 218 17.38 7.78 -39.02
CA GLU A 218 18.09 9.03 -39.31
C GLU A 218 17.52 10.33 -38.68
N GLU A 219 16.35 10.33 -38.01
CA GLU A 219 15.82 11.57 -37.38
C GLU A 219 15.68 11.56 -35.84
N ALA A 220 16.07 10.48 -35.15
CA ALA A 220 15.80 10.29 -33.70
C ALA A 220 16.96 10.60 -32.74
N GLY A 221 18.18 10.85 -33.23
CA GLY A 221 19.39 10.87 -32.40
C GLY A 221 19.45 11.96 -31.31
N GLY A 222 18.97 13.18 -31.61
CA GLY A 222 19.03 14.30 -30.68
C GLY A 222 18.05 14.18 -29.51
N ARG A 223 16.76 13.94 -29.79
CA ARG A 223 15.71 13.82 -28.76
C ARG A 223 15.90 12.59 -27.87
N LEU A 224 16.36 11.48 -28.44
CA LEU A 224 16.62 10.26 -27.67
C LEU A 224 17.78 10.46 -26.69
N ALA A 225 18.83 11.17 -27.10
CA ALA A 225 19.94 11.54 -26.23
C ALA A 225 19.51 12.50 -25.11
N GLU A 226 18.61 13.46 -25.39
CA GLU A 226 18.03 14.34 -24.37
C GLU A 226 17.18 13.55 -23.35
N LEU A 227 16.35 12.61 -23.79
CA LEU A 227 15.60 11.73 -22.88
C LEU A 227 16.54 10.89 -22.01
N ALA A 228 17.58 10.30 -22.59
CA ALA A 228 18.59 9.54 -21.84
C ALA A 228 19.36 10.41 -20.83
N HIS A 229 19.59 11.69 -21.17
CA HIS A 229 20.18 12.66 -20.26
C HIS A 229 19.26 12.95 -19.07
N CYS A 230 17.96 13.18 -19.31
CA CYS A 230 16.98 13.41 -18.24
C CYS A 230 16.90 12.21 -17.29
N LEU A 231 16.90 10.98 -17.82
CA LEU A 231 16.96 9.76 -17.00
C LEU A 231 18.23 9.71 -16.15
N THR A 232 19.39 10.04 -16.73
CA THR A 232 20.67 10.05 -16.00
C THR A 232 20.66 11.10 -14.89
N GLU A 233 20.15 12.30 -15.16
CA GLU A 233 20.04 13.38 -14.18
C GLU A 233 19.10 13.00 -13.03
N HIS A 234 17.95 12.38 -13.33
CA HIS A 234 17.00 11.87 -12.34
C HIS A 234 17.66 10.92 -11.34
N PHE A 235 18.44 9.95 -11.81
CA PHE A 235 19.10 8.96 -10.94
C PHE A 235 20.39 9.44 -10.26
N THR A 236 20.87 10.64 -10.57
CA THR A 236 22.13 11.17 -10.00
C THR A 236 21.93 12.41 -9.14
N THR A 237 20.75 13.03 -9.20
CA THR A 237 20.41 14.24 -8.43
C THR A 237 19.61 13.87 -7.18
N PRO A 238 19.89 14.46 -6.01
CA PRO A 238 19.09 14.23 -4.79
C PRO A 238 17.59 14.48 -5.00
N ALA A 239 16.77 13.62 -4.40
CA ALA A 239 15.31 13.69 -4.48
C ALA A 239 14.77 15.00 -3.89
N GLU A 240 13.73 15.53 -4.52
CA GLU A 240 13.03 16.72 -4.03
C GLU A 240 11.84 16.33 -3.15
N GLN A 241 11.61 17.10 -2.10
CA GLN A 241 10.46 16.91 -1.21
C GLN A 241 9.27 17.74 -1.69
N ARG A 242 8.09 17.13 -1.66
CA ARG A 242 6.82 17.78 -2.01
C ARG A 242 6.48 18.96 -1.09
N TYR A 243 6.79 18.85 0.20
CA TYR A 243 6.54 19.89 1.20
C TYR A 243 7.85 20.34 1.88
N SER A 244 8.03 21.66 2.06
CA SER A 244 9.27 22.26 2.57
C SER A 244 9.48 22.16 4.10
N TYR A 245 8.59 21.47 4.81
CA TYR A 245 8.64 21.28 6.27
C TYR A 245 9.34 19.95 6.63
N GLY A 246 10.59 19.77 6.19
CA GLY A 246 11.33 18.52 6.39
C GLY A 246 12.84 18.70 6.31
N ARG A 247 13.60 17.72 6.81
CA ARG A 247 15.04 17.64 6.57
C ARG A 247 15.23 17.23 5.10
N PRO A 248 16.02 17.95 4.28
CA PRO A 248 16.21 17.62 2.87
C PRO A 248 16.63 16.16 2.70
N GLU A 249 15.97 15.43 1.81
CA GLU A 249 16.44 14.12 1.39
C GLU A 249 17.76 14.28 0.63
N THR A 250 18.77 13.51 1.04
CA THR A 250 20.14 13.61 0.51
C THR A 250 20.46 12.55 -0.53
N THR A 251 19.51 11.67 -0.83
CA THR A 251 19.69 10.50 -1.71
C THR A 251 18.93 10.68 -3.02
N PRO A 252 19.54 10.32 -4.17
CA PRO A 252 18.81 10.27 -5.44
C PRO A 252 17.67 9.22 -5.42
N PRO A 253 16.62 9.41 -6.24
CA PRO A 253 15.58 8.41 -6.47
C PRO A 253 16.14 7.05 -6.94
N ASN A 254 15.52 5.94 -6.52
CA ASN A 254 15.92 4.60 -6.91
C ASN A 254 15.27 4.15 -8.23
N ARG A 255 14.08 4.67 -8.52
CA ARG A 255 13.33 4.37 -9.75
C ARG A 255 12.64 5.61 -10.33
N LEU A 256 12.13 5.45 -11.53
CA LEU A 256 11.19 6.37 -12.17
C LEU A 256 9.95 5.56 -12.57
N VAL A 257 8.78 6.00 -12.15
CA VAL A 257 7.47 5.44 -12.49
C VAL A 257 6.77 6.41 -13.42
N TYR A 258 6.80 6.11 -14.72
CA TYR A 258 6.09 6.90 -15.72
C TYR A 258 4.67 6.35 -15.92
N LEU A 259 3.66 7.10 -15.47
CA LEU A 259 2.25 6.69 -15.56
C LEU A 259 1.73 6.84 -17.00
N LEU A 260 1.06 5.81 -17.47
CA LEU A 260 0.41 5.70 -18.78
C LEU A 260 -1.07 6.15 -18.69
N ASP A 261 -1.65 6.57 -19.80
CA ASP A 261 -2.97 7.21 -19.83
C ASP A 261 -4.11 6.21 -19.96
N HIS A 262 -3.89 5.07 -20.63
CA HIS A 262 -4.91 4.04 -20.74
C HIS A 262 -4.90 3.07 -19.56
N GLU A 263 -6.07 2.49 -19.29
CA GLU A 263 -6.21 1.36 -18.39
C GLU A 263 -5.84 0.04 -19.08
N TYR A 264 -5.12 -0.80 -18.34
CA TYR A 264 -4.70 -2.13 -18.74
C TYR A 264 -5.04 -3.15 -17.65
N THR A 265 -5.27 -4.39 -18.07
CA THR A 265 -5.37 -5.54 -17.17
C THR A 265 -4.03 -6.28 -17.13
N GLN A 266 -3.81 -7.11 -16.11
CA GLN A 266 -2.58 -7.94 -16.03
C GLN A 266 -2.31 -8.75 -17.30
N ARG A 267 -3.37 -9.27 -17.96
CA ARG A 267 -3.25 -10.04 -19.22
C ARG A 267 -3.02 -9.17 -20.45
N GLY A 268 -3.51 -7.93 -20.41
CA GLY A 268 -3.42 -6.97 -21.53
C GLY A 268 -2.18 -6.09 -21.48
N LEU A 269 -1.45 -6.06 -20.36
CA LEU A 269 -0.27 -5.22 -20.18
C LEU A 269 0.97 -5.91 -20.76
N ASP A 270 1.27 -5.59 -22.01
CA ASP A 270 2.43 -6.09 -22.75
C ASP A 270 3.00 -4.97 -23.64
N TRP A 271 4.32 -4.97 -23.85
CA TRP A 271 5.01 -3.92 -24.61
C TRP A 271 4.46 -3.75 -26.04
N ASP A 272 4.01 -4.84 -26.66
CA ASP A 272 3.48 -4.82 -28.02
C ASP A 272 1.97 -4.53 -28.09
N ARG A 273 1.29 -4.46 -26.94
CA ARG A 273 -0.17 -4.28 -26.82
C ARG A 273 -0.59 -2.94 -26.19
N LEU A 274 0.37 -2.05 -25.95
CA LEU A 274 0.08 -0.69 -25.47
C LEU A 274 -0.77 0.07 -26.50
N LYS A 275 -1.70 0.90 -26.00
CA LYS A 275 -2.71 1.61 -26.78
C LYS A 275 -2.28 3.04 -27.05
N GLY A 276 -2.64 3.58 -28.22
CA GLY A 276 -2.56 5.02 -28.51
C GLY A 276 -1.20 5.66 -28.20
N ALA A 277 -1.25 6.79 -27.47
CA ALA A 277 -0.07 7.55 -27.08
C ALA A 277 0.88 6.77 -26.16
N ASP A 278 0.35 5.86 -25.33
CA ASP A 278 1.16 5.05 -24.41
C ASP A 278 2.18 4.20 -25.16
N ALA A 279 1.79 3.60 -26.29
CA ALA A 279 2.71 2.78 -27.10
C ALA A 279 3.91 3.60 -27.59
N ALA A 280 3.65 4.82 -28.09
CA ALA A 280 4.68 5.69 -28.62
C ALA A 280 5.58 6.26 -27.51
N ARG A 281 5.01 6.60 -26.34
CA ARG A 281 5.74 7.10 -25.17
C ARG A 281 6.60 5.99 -24.55
N ALA A 282 6.01 4.82 -24.29
CA ALA A 282 6.70 3.67 -23.72
C ALA A 282 7.83 3.15 -24.63
N ALA A 283 7.64 3.10 -25.95
CA ALA A 283 8.69 2.69 -26.88
C ALA A 283 9.90 3.64 -26.85
N ARG A 284 9.67 4.97 -26.85
CA ARG A 284 10.74 5.96 -26.74
C ARG A 284 11.45 5.89 -25.39
N LEU A 285 10.67 5.76 -24.32
CA LEU A 285 11.20 5.67 -22.96
C LEU A 285 12.05 4.40 -22.78
N ARG A 286 11.64 3.26 -23.35
CA ARG A 286 12.43 2.01 -23.38
C ARG A 286 13.73 2.16 -24.17
N GLN A 287 13.72 2.87 -25.30
CA GLN A 287 14.95 3.17 -26.06
C GLN A 287 15.89 4.09 -25.27
N ALA A 288 15.37 5.15 -24.64
CA ALA A 288 16.14 6.09 -23.83
C ALA A 288 16.74 5.39 -22.60
N ALA A 289 15.98 4.50 -21.96
CA ALA A 289 16.44 3.66 -20.87
C ALA A 289 17.64 2.81 -21.29
N GLY A 290 17.58 2.19 -22.48
CA GLY A 290 18.70 1.44 -23.04
C GLY A 290 19.98 2.26 -23.16
N GLN A 291 19.89 3.52 -23.62
CA GLN A 291 21.03 4.43 -23.73
C GLN A 291 21.55 4.92 -22.36
N ALA A 292 20.65 5.17 -21.41
CA ALA A 292 20.99 5.58 -20.04
C ALA A 292 21.48 4.42 -19.15
N GLY A 293 21.58 3.20 -19.68
CA GLY A 293 21.98 2.02 -18.90
C GLY A 293 20.93 1.58 -17.87
N CYS A 294 19.67 1.91 -18.11
CA CYS A 294 18.52 1.54 -17.30
C CYS A 294 17.84 0.27 -17.82
N GLU A 295 17.12 -0.38 -16.93
CA GLU A 295 16.19 -1.47 -17.21
C GLU A 295 14.76 -0.93 -17.07
N ALA A 296 13.81 -1.52 -17.81
CA ALA A 296 12.43 -1.08 -17.85
C ALA A 296 11.47 -2.27 -17.75
N VAL A 297 10.42 -2.12 -16.96
CA VAL A 297 9.30 -3.07 -16.86
C VAL A 297 7.97 -2.34 -16.99
N LEU A 298 6.89 -3.07 -17.30
CA LEU A 298 5.54 -2.53 -17.21
C LEU A 298 4.92 -2.90 -15.86
N ALA A 299 4.14 -1.99 -15.27
CA ALA A 299 3.47 -2.21 -13.99
C ALA A 299 2.02 -1.68 -14.00
N LEU A 300 1.22 -2.15 -13.05
CA LEU A 300 -0.09 -1.61 -12.73
C LEU A 300 0.00 -0.81 -11.43
N ALA A 301 -0.52 0.41 -11.46
CA ALA A 301 -0.53 1.35 -10.36
C ALA A 301 -1.97 1.63 -9.91
N GLU A 302 -2.20 1.59 -8.61
CA GLU A 302 -3.35 2.21 -7.96
C GLU A 302 -2.94 3.58 -7.45
N VAL A 303 -3.74 4.59 -7.76
CA VAL A 303 -3.52 5.97 -7.35
C VAL A 303 -4.73 6.41 -6.54
N GLN A 304 -4.48 6.94 -5.35
CA GLN A 304 -5.47 7.62 -4.52
C GLN A 304 -5.02 9.06 -4.33
N GLU A 305 -5.91 10.01 -4.59
CA GLU A 305 -5.66 11.43 -4.40
C GLU A 305 -6.73 12.05 -3.52
N THR A 306 -6.34 12.92 -2.60
CA THR A 306 -7.24 13.73 -1.79
C THR A 306 -7.10 15.19 -2.19
N TRP A 307 -8.18 15.79 -2.64
CA TRP A 307 -8.23 17.18 -3.11
C TRP A 307 -9.05 18.06 -2.18
N ASP A 308 -8.64 19.31 -2.00
CA ASP A 308 -9.55 20.37 -1.60
C ASP A 308 -10.50 20.64 -2.78
N ALA A 309 -11.81 20.56 -2.53
CA ALA A 309 -12.81 20.63 -3.59
C ALA A 309 -14.03 21.45 -3.21
N ALA A 310 -14.47 22.31 -4.13
CA ALA A 310 -15.68 23.11 -3.97
C ALA A 310 -16.85 22.48 -4.76
N PRO A 311 -18.04 22.30 -4.13
CA PRO A 311 -19.23 21.91 -4.85
C PRO A 311 -19.66 23.02 -5.83
N PRO A 312 -20.28 22.67 -6.97
CA PRO A 312 -20.63 23.63 -8.03
C PRO A 312 -21.61 24.74 -7.60
N TYR A 313 -22.28 24.58 -6.44
CA TYR A 313 -23.23 25.55 -5.91
C TYR A 313 -22.58 26.63 -5.02
N ASP A 314 -21.33 26.45 -4.56
CA ASP A 314 -20.63 27.38 -3.66
C ASP A 314 -20.05 28.61 -4.39
N GLN A 315 -20.11 28.67 -5.73
CA GLN A 315 -19.61 29.81 -6.51
C GLN A 315 -20.44 31.11 -6.33
N TYR A 316 -21.61 31.05 -5.67
CA TYR A 316 -22.50 32.22 -5.50
C TYR A 316 -22.38 32.94 -4.15
N ASP A 317 -21.66 32.42 -3.14
CA ASP A 317 -21.64 32.98 -1.78
C ASP A 317 -20.28 33.56 -1.33
N GLN A 318 -19.44 34.02 -2.27
CA GLN A 318 -18.16 34.67 -1.92
C GLN A 318 -18.27 36.17 -1.55
N TYR A 319 -19.50 36.70 -1.42
CA TYR A 319 -19.74 38.04 -0.87
C TYR A 319 -20.85 37.99 0.17
N ASP A 320 -20.49 37.79 1.44
CA ASP A 320 -21.05 38.45 2.64
C ASP A 320 -21.02 37.54 3.88
N HIS A 321 -19.88 37.44 4.55
CA HIS A 321 -19.92 37.15 6.00
C HIS A 321 -18.75 37.74 6.80
N TYR A 322 -18.69 39.07 6.85
CA TYR A 322 -18.21 39.78 8.03
C TYR A 322 -19.38 40.60 8.59
N GLY A 323 -20.24 39.97 9.40
CA GLY A 323 -21.40 40.66 9.97
C GLY A 323 -22.04 39.88 11.11
N GLU A 324 -21.65 40.25 12.34
CA GLU A 324 -22.41 40.12 13.60
C GLU A 324 -23.01 38.74 13.94
N VAL A 325 -22.24 37.97 14.73
CA VAL A 325 -22.81 36.93 15.59
C VAL A 325 -23.38 37.63 16.83
N GLU A 326 -24.69 37.91 16.84
CA GLU A 326 -25.39 38.19 18.10
C GLU A 326 -25.48 36.89 18.91
N HIS A 327 -24.79 36.89 20.05
CA HIS A 327 -24.90 35.89 21.09
C HIS A 327 -26.35 35.80 21.60
N PHE A 328 -27.04 34.70 21.31
CA PHE A 328 -28.15 34.24 22.13
C PHE A 328 -27.59 33.34 23.24
N ASP A 329 -27.21 33.97 24.35
CA ASP A 329 -27.09 33.32 25.65
C ASP A 329 -28.51 33.13 26.22
N ASP A 330 -29.13 31.97 25.98
CA ASP A 330 -30.03 31.31 26.95
C ASP A 330 -30.51 29.95 26.41
N CYS A 331 -29.75 28.89 26.73
CA CYS A 331 -30.23 27.52 26.71
C CYS A 331 -29.39 26.65 27.67
N GLU A 332 -29.56 26.88 28.98
CA GLU A 332 -29.36 25.83 29.98
C GLU A 332 -30.58 24.90 29.97
N ASP A 333 -30.71 24.05 28.94
CA ASP A 333 -31.57 22.87 28.99
C ASP A 333 -30.87 21.73 28.25
N GLU A 334 -30.54 20.67 28.99
CA GLU A 334 -30.04 19.38 28.48
C GLU A 334 -31.16 18.63 27.73
N GLU A 335 -31.67 19.18 26.64
CA GLU A 335 -32.57 18.48 25.69
C GLU A 335 -32.70 19.28 24.38
N CYS A 336 -31.59 19.48 23.67
CA CYS A 336 -31.62 20.01 22.29
C CYS A 336 -30.68 19.20 21.38
N GLU A 337 -30.94 17.90 21.28
CA GLU A 337 -30.49 17.12 20.13
C GLU A 337 -31.51 17.32 18.99
N GLY A 338 -31.11 18.03 17.92
CA GLY A 338 -31.68 17.78 16.59
C GLY A 338 -32.59 18.82 15.93
N ALA A 339 -32.38 20.13 16.13
CA ALA A 339 -33.18 21.13 15.40
C ALA A 339 -32.40 22.39 15.00
N CYS A 340 -31.24 22.25 14.35
CA CYS A 340 -30.58 23.33 13.62
C CYS A 340 -29.93 22.73 12.36
N LEU A 341 -30.34 23.21 11.17
CA LEU A 341 -29.90 22.80 9.81
C LEU A 341 -30.60 21.54 9.27
N LEU A 342 -31.77 21.74 8.65
CA LEU A 342 -32.46 20.75 7.81
C LEU A 342 -32.43 21.25 6.36
N ASP A 343 -31.97 20.40 5.45
CA ASP A 343 -32.14 20.56 4.01
C ASP A 343 -33.58 20.24 3.56
N PRO A 344 -33.99 20.60 2.32
CA PRO A 344 -35.37 20.46 1.82
C PRO A 344 -35.97 19.05 1.89
N ASP A 345 -35.13 18.02 2.07
CA ASP A 345 -35.53 16.61 2.01
C ASP A 345 -35.66 15.93 3.38
N GLY A 346 -35.44 16.64 4.49
CA GLY A 346 -35.96 16.25 5.80
C GLY A 346 -35.30 15.03 6.50
N GLU A 347 -34.03 14.72 6.24
CA GLU A 347 -33.27 13.71 7.00
C GLU A 347 -32.32 14.37 8.03
N PRO A 348 -32.31 13.96 9.31
CA PRO A 348 -31.41 14.53 10.31
C PRO A 348 -29.97 13.98 10.19
N GLY A 349 -28.99 14.87 9.94
CA GLY A 349 -27.57 14.64 10.29
C GLY A 349 -26.66 13.87 9.31
N ALA A 350 -26.99 13.81 8.01
CA ALA A 350 -26.28 12.95 7.04
C ALA A 350 -25.48 13.70 5.95
N GLU A 351 -24.40 14.40 6.33
CA GLU A 351 -23.46 15.03 5.37
C GLU A 351 -21.99 14.67 5.57
N ARG A 352 -21.67 13.62 6.34
CA ARG A 352 -20.26 13.38 6.70
C ARG A 352 -19.40 12.72 5.62
N ARG A 353 -19.96 11.81 4.81
CA ARG A 353 -19.27 11.21 3.66
C ARG A 353 -20.28 10.67 2.65
N ARG A 354 -20.07 10.94 1.35
CA ARG A 354 -20.90 10.39 0.26
C ARG A 354 -20.00 9.83 -0.84
N SER A 355 -20.37 8.66 -1.39
CA SER A 355 -19.75 8.08 -2.58
C SER A 355 -20.65 8.33 -3.79
N GLY A 356 -20.10 8.74 -4.93
CA GLY A 356 -20.89 9.08 -6.10
C GLY A 356 -20.07 9.65 -7.25
N ASP A 357 -20.79 10.14 -8.25
CA ASP A 357 -20.21 10.96 -9.33
C ASP A 357 -20.10 12.40 -8.84
N PHE A 358 -18.87 12.89 -8.74
CA PHE A 358 -18.51 14.25 -8.32
C PHE A 358 -17.64 14.92 -9.40
N SER A 359 -17.89 14.59 -10.67
CA SER A 359 -17.14 15.13 -11.81
C SER A 359 -17.37 16.62 -12.05
N ASP A 360 -18.46 17.18 -11.49
CA ASP A 360 -18.82 18.59 -11.52
C ASP A 360 -18.19 19.43 -10.40
N TYR A 361 -17.52 18.80 -9.43
CA TYR A 361 -16.80 19.51 -8.36
C TYR A 361 -15.51 20.12 -8.88
N GLU A 362 -15.24 21.36 -8.46
CA GLU A 362 -14.02 22.08 -8.80
C GLU A 362 -12.89 21.64 -7.86
N LEU A 363 -11.82 21.07 -8.42
CA LEU A 363 -10.63 20.66 -7.69
C LEU A 363 -9.67 21.86 -7.54
N ASN A 364 -9.36 22.24 -6.31
CA ASN A 364 -8.51 23.40 -6.01
C ASN A 364 -7.04 22.99 -5.82
N GLU A 365 -6.73 22.38 -4.67
CA GLU A 365 -5.37 22.01 -4.27
C GLU A 365 -5.32 20.52 -3.92
N LEU A 366 -4.29 19.82 -4.42
CA LEU A 366 -4.04 18.42 -4.07
C LEU A 366 -3.41 18.36 -2.68
N VAL A 367 -4.18 17.87 -1.70
CA VAL A 367 -3.80 17.79 -0.29
C VAL A 367 -2.86 16.60 -0.04
N ASP A 368 -3.21 15.43 -0.57
CA ASP A 368 -2.45 14.20 -0.37
C ASP A 368 -2.56 13.28 -1.58
N ASP A 369 -1.55 12.44 -1.80
CA ASP A 369 -1.56 11.40 -2.81
C ASP A 369 -0.84 10.13 -2.34
N GLU A 370 -1.39 8.98 -2.72
CA GLU A 370 -0.79 7.68 -2.49
C GLU A 370 -0.79 6.88 -3.79
N ILE A 371 0.39 6.47 -4.24
CA ILE A 371 0.57 5.65 -5.44
C ILE A 371 1.22 4.33 -5.03
N THR A 372 0.59 3.22 -5.37
CA THR A 372 1.11 1.87 -5.09
C THR A 372 1.13 1.03 -6.36
N LEU A 373 2.26 0.40 -6.66
CA LEU A 373 2.36 -0.62 -7.70
C LEU A 373 1.94 -1.97 -7.14
N GLY A 374 0.92 -2.57 -7.77
CA GLY A 374 0.32 -3.85 -7.34
C GLY A 374 0.79 -5.07 -8.15
N TRP A 375 1.37 -4.84 -9.32
CA TRP A 375 1.80 -5.91 -10.24
C TRP A 375 2.79 -5.38 -11.27
N TRP A 376 3.76 -6.18 -11.71
CA TRP A 376 4.66 -5.83 -12.81
C TRP A 376 5.10 -7.02 -13.68
N THR A 377 5.60 -6.74 -14.88
CA THR A 377 6.21 -7.74 -15.78
C THR A 377 7.63 -8.07 -15.33
N LEU A 378 8.07 -9.32 -15.53
CA LEU A 378 9.48 -9.66 -15.31
C LEU A 378 10.38 -9.01 -16.37
N PRO A 379 11.61 -8.57 -16.02
CA PRO A 379 12.55 -8.03 -17.00
C PRO A 379 12.94 -9.07 -18.05
N GLU A 380 13.09 -8.65 -19.31
CA GLU A 380 13.64 -9.49 -20.37
C GLU A 380 15.13 -9.76 -20.11
N GLY A 381 15.44 -10.89 -19.46
CA GLY A 381 16.83 -11.31 -19.25
C GLY A 381 17.56 -11.60 -20.57
N PRO A 382 18.89 -11.38 -20.65
CA PRO A 382 19.67 -11.63 -21.85
C PRO A 382 19.81 -13.13 -22.24
N ASP A 383 19.26 -14.06 -21.45
CA ASP A 383 19.58 -15.49 -21.52
C ASP A 383 18.37 -16.44 -21.73
N ARG A 384 17.21 -15.94 -22.20
CA ARG A 384 16.08 -16.83 -22.57
C ARG A 384 16.35 -17.69 -23.83
N THR A 385 17.51 -17.52 -24.47
CA THR A 385 17.94 -18.34 -25.62
C THR A 385 18.77 -19.57 -25.26
N SER A 386 19.17 -19.79 -24.00
CA SER A 386 19.88 -21.01 -23.59
C SER A 386 18.96 -21.95 -22.82
N GLY A 387 18.33 -22.87 -23.55
CA GLY A 387 17.47 -23.90 -22.97
C GLY A 387 18.24 -24.79 -21.99
N THR A 388 17.83 -24.77 -20.72
CA THR A 388 18.01 -25.92 -19.83
C THR A 388 16.70 -26.19 -19.09
N SER A 389 16.18 -27.38 -19.34
CA SER A 389 14.90 -27.93 -18.92
C SER A 389 14.70 -28.02 -17.41
N GLY A 390 13.48 -27.67 -16.96
CA GLY A 390 12.93 -28.05 -15.65
C GLY A 390 11.41 -28.17 -15.72
N THR A 391 10.92 -29.41 -15.82
CA THR A 391 9.52 -29.89 -15.73
C THR A 391 8.49 -29.40 -16.76
N SER A 392 8.06 -30.34 -17.62
CA SER A 392 6.94 -30.16 -18.55
C SER A 392 5.59 -30.22 -17.81
N SER A 393 4.79 -29.18 -17.93
CA SER A 393 3.34 -29.30 -18.02
C SER A 393 2.90 -28.79 -19.39
N THR A 394 2.42 -29.69 -20.23
CA THR A 394 1.75 -29.38 -21.49
C THR A 394 0.36 -28.84 -21.18
N ASP A 395 0.23 -27.53 -21.05
CA ASP A 395 -0.95 -26.71 -21.37
C ASP A 395 -0.69 -25.25 -20.96
N SER A 396 -0.29 -24.41 -21.91
CA SER A 396 -0.71 -22.99 -22.05
C SER A 396 0.16 -22.28 -23.09
N THR A 397 -0.38 -22.07 -24.28
CA THR A 397 0.00 -20.92 -25.12
C THR A 397 -0.77 -19.71 -24.61
N ASP A 398 -0.45 -19.21 -23.41
CA ASP A 398 -0.96 -17.92 -22.92
C ASP A 398 -0.24 -17.53 -21.61
N SER A 399 0.27 -16.30 -21.55
CA SER A 399 0.46 -15.44 -20.36
C SER A 399 1.80 -14.70 -20.35
N THR A 400 1.70 -13.38 -20.24
CA THR A 400 2.76 -12.45 -19.87
C THR A 400 3.30 -12.85 -18.49
N ASP A 401 4.55 -13.32 -18.40
CA ASP A 401 5.20 -13.67 -17.13
C ASP A 401 5.36 -12.40 -16.27
N GLY A 402 4.55 -12.25 -15.22
CA GLY A 402 4.63 -11.13 -14.27
C GLY A 402 4.29 -11.54 -12.84
N GLU A 403 4.60 -10.69 -11.88
CA GLU A 403 4.47 -10.98 -10.44
C GLU A 403 3.68 -9.90 -9.71
N ALA A 404 2.91 -10.31 -8.71
CA ALA A 404 2.19 -9.42 -7.81
C ALA A 404 3.16 -8.81 -6.79
N ILE A 405 3.04 -7.51 -6.57
CA ILE A 405 3.91 -6.73 -5.69
C ILE A 405 3.08 -5.77 -4.86
N SER A 406 3.70 -5.16 -3.84
CA SER A 406 3.11 -4.05 -3.11
C SER A 406 4.20 -3.04 -2.85
N LEU A 407 4.33 -2.06 -3.74
CA LEU A 407 5.41 -1.10 -3.72
C LEU A 407 4.86 0.33 -3.73
N PRO A 408 4.95 1.08 -2.61
CA PRO A 408 4.60 2.49 -2.61
C PRO A 408 5.59 3.29 -3.47
N VAL A 409 5.10 4.32 -4.15
CA VAL A 409 5.89 5.17 -5.04
C VAL A 409 5.98 6.56 -4.44
N ALA A 410 7.19 7.03 -4.19
CA ALA A 410 7.41 8.38 -3.64
C ALA A 410 7.15 9.46 -4.71
N TYR A 411 6.70 10.64 -4.29
CA TYR A 411 6.47 11.79 -5.18
C TYR A 411 7.63 12.08 -6.13
N ALA A 412 8.87 11.97 -5.64
CA ALA A 412 10.07 12.21 -6.44
C ALA A 412 10.29 11.16 -7.54
N GLU A 413 9.63 10.01 -7.49
CA GLU A 413 9.75 8.90 -8.45
C GLU A 413 8.68 8.92 -9.53
N VAL A 414 7.61 9.71 -9.38
CA VAL A 414 6.45 9.71 -10.28
C VAL A 414 6.67 10.67 -11.44
N CYS A 415 6.29 10.28 -12.65
CA CYS A 415 6.24 11.15 -13.81
C CYS A 415 5.01 10.80 -14.66
N ALA A 416 4.35 11.79 -15.23
CA ALA A 416 3.24 11.56 -16.15
C ALA A 416 3.19 12.72 -17.15
N THR A 417 2.69 12.47 -18.35
CA THR A 417 2.37 13.55 -19.30
C THR A 417 0.95 14.07 -19.06
N THR A 418 0.03 13.20 -18.67
CA THR A 418 -1.36 13.55 -18.34
C THR A 418 -1.55 13.49 -16.83
N GLU A 419 -2.02 14.60 -16.24
CA GLU A 419 -2.35 14.67 -14.82
C GLU A 419 -3.56 13.79 -14.48
N ASN A 420 -3.60 13.21 -13.27
CA ASN A 420 -4.69 12.31 -12.88
C ASN A 420 -6.06 13.02 -12.85
N LYS A 421 -6.08 14.33 -12.52
CA LYS A 421 -7.31 15.15 -12.51
C LYS A 421 -7.98 15.24 -13.89
N ASP A 422 -7.22 15.06 -14.97
CA ASP A 422 -7.70 15.08 -16.36
C ASP A 422 -8.18 13.70 -16.83
N LEU A 423 -8.05 12.67 -15.98
CA LEU A 423 -8.55 11.31 -16.20
C LEU A 423 -9.85 11.08 -15.43
N THR A 424 -10.64 10.11 -15.87
CA THR A 424 -11.87 9.71 -15.16
C THR A 424 -11.51 8.78 -13.99
N PRO A 425 -11.81 9.15 -12.72
CA PRO A 425 -11.62 8.25 -11.59
C PRO A 425 -12.63 7.10 -11.63
N TYR A 426 -12.22 5.91 -11.15
CA TYR A 426 -13.15 4.76 -11.04
C TYR A 426 -13.97 4.80 -9.75
N ARG A 427 -13.54 5.59 -8.76
CA ARG A 427 -14.24 5.83 -7.49
C ARG A 427 -13.97 7.27 -7.04
N SER A 428 -14.96 7.89 -6.40
CA SER A 428 -14.79 9.17 -5.73
C SER A 428 -15.64 9.23 -4.47
N GLU A 429 -15.10 9.87 -3.42
CA GLU A 429 -15.75 10.05 -2.12
C GLU A 429 -15.59 11.48 -1.65
N TYR A 430 -16.70 12.15 -1.39
CA TYR A 430 -16.73 13.51 -0.88
C TYR A 430 -16.93 13.50 0.63
N GLU A 431 -16.14 14.32 1.32
CA GLU A 431 -16.21 14.59 2.75
C GLU A 431 -16.37 16.10 2.95
N GLY A 432 -17.50 16.50 3.56
CA GLY A 432 -17.82 17.91 3.82
C GLY A 432 -16.99 18.50 4.96
N TYR A 433 -17.18 19.78 5.23
CA TYR A 433 -16.43 20.54 6.25
C TYR A 433 -16.39 19.87 7.64
N MET A 434 -15.18 19.58 8.14
CA MET A 434 -14.94 18.90 9.43
C MET A 434 -14.41 19.84 10.53
N GLY A 435 -14.65 21.15 10.41
CA GLY A 435 -14.21 22.17 11.36
C GLY A 435 -12.77 22.65 11.12
N ASN A 436 -11.78 21.77 11.30
CA ASN A 436 -10.37 22.12 11.06
C ASN A 436 -9.87 21.80 9.63
N TYR A 437 -10.65 21.03 8.88
CA TYR A 437 -10.37 20.64 7.49
C TYR A 437 -11.51 21.14 6.59
N GLY A 438 -11.14 21.67 5.42
CA GLY A 438 -12.06 22.09 4.37
C GLY A 438 -12.79 20.89 3.74
N ASN A 439 -13.57 21.18 2.70
CA ASN A 439 -14.25 20.16 1.91
C ASN A 439 -13.21 19.35 1.12
N THR A 440 -13.19 18.02 1.29
CA THR A 440 -12.24 17.15 0.60
C THR A 440 -12.93 16.18 -0.34
N LEU A 441 -12.33 15.94 -1.51
CA LEU A 441 -12.75 14.94 -2.47
C LEU A 441 -11.62 13.93 -2.70
N ASP A 442 -11.84 12.69 -2.26
CA ASP A 442 -10.98 11.57 -2.54
C ASP A 442 -11.32 11.00 -3.93
N ARG A 443 -10.31 10.79 -4.78
CA ARG A 443 -10.43 10.19 -6.11
C ARG A 443 -9.46 9.02 -6.25
N TRP A 444 -9.95 7.91 -6.80
CA TRP A 444 -9.13 6.73 -7.08
C TRP A 444 -9.04 6.45 -8.58
N TYR A 445 -7.83 6.14 -9.03
CA TYR A 445 -7.50 5.86 -10.43
C TYR A 445 -6.76 4.53 -10.56
N ARG A 446 -6.91 3.90 -11.72
CA ARG A 446 -6.09 2.76 -12.14
C ARG A 446 -5.27 3.19 -13.34
N ARG A 447 -3.95 3.07 -13.25
CA ARG A 447 -3.04 3.39 -14.36
C ARG A 447 -2.09 2.24 -14.60
N ALA A 448 -1.65 2.07 -15.84
CA ALA A 448 -0.42 1.33 -16.07
C ALA A 448 0.78 2.28 -15.94
N ALA A 449 1.97 1.72 -15.80
CA ALA A 449 3.19 2.49 -15.71
C ALA A 449 4.34 1.78 -16.43
N VAL A 450 5.29 2.58 -16.93
CA VAL A 450 6.64 2.12 -17.26
C VAL A 450 7.53 2.42 -16.05
N VAL A 451 8.08 1.38 -15.43
CA VAL A 451 8.97 1.51 -14.28
C VAL A 451 10.41 1.31 -14.73
N LEU A 452 11.28 2.24 -14.36
CA LEU A 452 12.68 2.30 -14.81
C LEU A 452 13.62 2.42 -13.63
N TRP A 453 14.77 1.77 -13.72
CA TRP A 453 15.87 1.92 -12.77
C TRP A 453 17.22 1.67 -13.46
N PRO A 454 18.34 2.24 -12.95
CA PRO A 454 19.67 1.88 -13.43
C PRO A 454 19.93 0.39 -13.28
N ARG A 455 20.56 -0.27 -14.27
CA ARG A 455 20.83 -1.73 -14.20
C ARG A 455 21.59 -2.16 -12.94
N GLN A 456 22.44 -1.30 -12.40
CA GLN A 456 23.17 -1.54 -11.15
C GLN A 456 22.26 -1.59 -9.91
N GLN A 457 21.05 -1.03 -10.00
CA GLN A 457 20.05 -0.99 -8.93
C GLN A 457 18.92 -2.00 -9.15
N SER A 458 19.01 -2.88 -10.16
CA SER A 458 17.97 -3.86 -10.50
C SER A 458 17.59 -4.74 -9.31
N PHE A 459 18.59 -5.26 -8.58
CA PHE A 459 18.34 -6.07 -7.40
C PHE A 459 17.63 -5.28 -6.28
N ALA A 460 18.11 -4.09 -5.94
CA ALA A 460 17.52 -3.27 -4.89
C ALA A 460 16.07 -2.87 -5.23
N SER A 461 15.84 -2.42 -6.47
CA SER A 461 14.50 -2.02 -6.95
C SER A 461 13.49 -3.17 -6.86
N ARG A 462 13.92 -4.39 -7.19
CA ARG A 462 13.09 -5.60 -7.08
C ARG A 462 12.93 -6.09 -5.64
N ALA A 463 13.96 -5.96 -4.82
CA ALA A 463 13.91 -6.34 -3.43
C ALA A 463 12.95 -5.50 -2.59
N GLU A 464 12.78 -4.24 -2.95
CA GLU A 464 11.81 -3.34 -2.32
C GLU A 464 10.36 -3.78 -2.57
N ALA A 465 10.09 -4.30 -3.77
CA ALA A 465 8.78 -4.85 -4.13
C ALA A 465 8.49 -6.23 -3.49
N GLY A 466 9.53 -6.95 -3.04
CA GLY A 466 9.41 -8.27 -2.45
C GLY A 466 10.66 -8.73 -1.71
N SER A 467 10.71 -8.51 -0.40
CA SER A 467 11.85 -8.89 0.45
C SER A 467 12.12 -10.41 0.46
N GLU A 468 11.08 -11.25 0.33
CA GLU A 468 11.26 -12.71 0.24
C GLU A 468 11.96 -13.15 -1.04
N TRP A 469 11.66 -12.51 -2.18
CA TRP A 469 12.34 -12.80 -3.43
C TRP A 469 13.83 -12.45 -3.31
N ALA A 470 14.15 -11.29 -2.74
CA ALA A 470 15.53 -10.84 -2.57
C ALA A 470 16.35 -11.84 -1.75
N LEU A 471 15.80 -12.32 -0.63
CA LEU A 471 16.45 -13.30 0.23
C LEU A 471 16.63 -14.66 -0.46
N ARG A 472 15.65 -15.10 -1.26
CA ARG A 472 15.77 -16.33 -2.07
C ARG A 472 16.88 -16.22 -3.12
N GLU A 473 16.96 -15.09 -3.81
CA GLU A 473 18.00 -14.84 -4.82
C GLU A 473 19.40 -14.80 -4.19
N LEU A 474 19.54 -14.09 -3.06
CA LEU A 474 20.79 -14.07 -2.29
C LEU A 474 21.20 -15.47 -1.83
N GLN A 475 20.25 -16.27 -1.34
CA GLN A 475 20.52 -17.66 -0.97
C GLN A 475 20.98 -18.49 -2.19
N GLY A 476 20.36 -18.31 -3.35
CA GLY A 476 20.77 -18.97 -4.60
C GLY A 476 22.22 -18.65 -4.99
N HIS A 477 22.64 -17.38 -4.86
CA HIS A 477 24.05 -17.00 -5.10
C HIS A 477 25.01 -17.60 -4.06
N LEU A 478 24.61 -17.68 -2.80
CA LEU A 478 25.40 -18.30 -1.74
C LEU A 478 25.57 -19.81 -1.99
N ASP A 479 24.51 -20.50 -2.40
CA ASP A 479 24.53 -21.93 -2.73
C ASP A 479 25.38 -22.22 -3.97
N ALA A 480 25.39 -21.29 -4.94
CA ALA A 480 26.27 -21.35 -6.11
C ALA A 480 27.75 -20.97 -5.80
N GLY A 481 28.06 -20.57 -4.57
CA GLY A 481 29.41 -20.17 -4.15
C GLY A 481 29.82 -18.76 -4.58
N ALA A 482 28.90 -17.94 -5.10
CA ALA A 482 29.14 -16.57 -5.55
C ALA A 482 29.11 -15.56 -4.38
N LEU A 483 29.97 -15.76 -3.37
CA LEU A 483 29.94 -15.05 -2.10
C LEU A 483 30.09 -13.52 -2.23
N ASP A 484 31.06 -13.05 -3.02
CA ASP A 484 31.31 -11.61 -3.17
C ASP A 484 30.19 -10.89 -3.93
N HIS A 485 29.52 -11.62 -4.83
CA HIS A 485 28.32 -11.12 -5.50
C HIS A 485 27.15 -10.98 -4.52
N ALA A 486 26.86 -12.02 -3.73
CA ALA A 486 25.82 -11.98 -2.70
C ALA A 486 26.04 -10.86 -1.66
N ARG A 487 27.30 -10.61 -1.25
CA ARG A 487 27.65 -9.47 -0.37
C ARG A 487 27.37 -8.13 -1.01
N THR A 488 27.73 -7.97 -2.28
CA THR A 488 27.50 -6.73 -3.02
C THR A 488 26.00 -6.45 -3.17
N LEU A 489 25.22 -7.47 -3.54
CA LEU A 489 23.76 -7.37 -3.62
C LEU A 489 23.14 -7.06 -2.25
N THR A 490 23.57 -7.73 -1.18
CA THR A 490 23.03 -7.47 0.16
C THR A 490 23.32 -6.05 0.62
N ARG A 491 24.54 -5.52 0.40
CA ARG A 491 24.87 -4.12 0.74
C ARG A 491 24.00 -3.11 -0.02
N SER A 492 23.56 -3.44 -1.23
CA SER A 492 22.64 -2.57 -2.00
C SER A 492 21.24 -2.47 -1.38
N LEU A 493 20.87 -3.38 -0.46
CA LEU A 493 19.59 -3.30 0.26
C LEU A 493 19.61 -2.25 1.39
N ALA A 494 20.77 -1.86 1.91
CA ALA A 494 20.85 -1.02 3.10
C ALA A 494 19.98 0.27 3.07
N PRO A 495 19.84 1.00 1.94
CA PRO A 495 18.98 2.19 1.89
C PRO A 495 17.48 1.89 2.00
N ILE A 496 17.05 0.69 1.61
CA ILE A 496 15.63 0.29 1.51
C ILE A 496 15.23 -0.77 2.55
N TRP A 497 16.22 -1.37 3.24
CA TRP A 497 16.00 -2.42 4.24
C TRP A 497 15.61 -1.81 5.59
N GLY A 498 14.37 -1.31 5.64
CA GLY A 498 13.76 -0.68 6.81
C GLY A 498 13.29 -1.67 7.88
N ARG A 499 12.60 -1.17 8.92
CA ARG A 499 12.01 -2.00 9.97
C ARG A 499 10.98 -2.96 9.39
N HIS A 500 11.12 -4.24 9.73
CA HIS A 500 10.12 -5.25 9.45
C HIS A 500 9.13 -5.32 10.61
N GLY A 501 7.88 -5.70 10.33
CA GLY A 501 6.86 -5.84 11.37
C GLY A 501 7.24 -6.85 12.47
N SER A 502 6.41 -6.93 13.51
CA SER A 502 6.65 -7.81 14.66
C SER A 502 5.81 -9.09 14.60
N GLY A 503 6.34 -10.19 15.17
CA GLY A 503 5.55 -11.38 15.51
C GLY A 503 5.53 -12.48 14.44
N GLU A 504 4.62 -13.44 14.61
CA GLU A 504 4.63 -14.74 13.88
C GLU A 504 4.58 -14.60 12.36
N ALA A 505 3.82 -13.62 11.83
CA ALA A 505 3.74 -13.38 10.39
C ALA A 505 5.09 -13.02 9.75
N THR A 506 6.04 -12.49 10.53
CA THR A 506 7.38 -12.09 10.06
C THR A 506 8.46 -13.15 10.30
N ALA A 507 8.14 -14.24 11.02
CA ALA A 507 9.10 -15.29 11.34
C ALA A 507 9.69 -15.98 10.09
N PRO A 508 8.93 -16.31 9.03
CA PRO A 508 9.49 -16.90 7.82
C PRO A 508 10.52 -16.00 7.13
N LEU A 509 10.23 -14.69 7.07
CA LEU A 509 11.13 -13.69 6.49
C LEU A 509 12.41 -13.56 7.33
N PHE A 510 12.29 -13.52 8.66
CA PHE A 510 13.44 -13.50 9.57
C PHE A 510 14.31 -14.75 9.42
N ALA A 511 13.70 -15.93 9.34
CA ALA A 511 14.43 -17.18 9.14
C ALA A 511 15.22 -17.18 7.81
N ALA A 512 14.64 -16.65 6.73
CA ALA A 512 15.33 -16.47 5.46
C ALA A 512 16.49 -15.46 5.56
N ALA A 513 16.26 -14.31 6.21
CA ALA A 513 17.26 -13.28 6.43
C ALA A 513 18.43 -13.81 7.27
N LEU A 514 18.16 -14.57 8.32
CA LEU A 514 19.16 -15.16 9.20
C LEU A 514 20.03 -16.19 8.47
N ARG A 515 19.44 -17.05 7.62
CA ARG A 515 20.20 -17.99 6.79
C ARG A 515 21.18 -17.28 5.86
N VAL A 516 20.70 -16.24 5.17
CA VAL A 516 21.54 -15.40 4.30
C VAL A 516 22.63 -14.71 5.13
N ALA A 517 22.28 -14.11 6.27
CA ALA A 517 23.22 -13.44 7.18
C ALA A 517 24.34 -14.37 7.65
N VAL A 518 24.04 -15.63 7.99
CA VAL A 518 25.05 -16.64 8.30
C VAL A 518 25.93 -16.94 7.07
N GLY A 519 25.32 -17.09 5.89
CA GLY A 519 26.00 -17.42 4.63
C GLY A 519 26.98 -16.36 4.12
N LEU A 520 26.71 -15.07 4.38
CA LEU A 520 27.51 -13.94 3.89
C LEU A 520 28.94 -13.88 4.45
N ARG A 521 29.20 -14.45 5.63
CA ARG A 521 30.51 -14.43 6.30
C ARG A 521 31.10 -13.01 6.38
N GLU A 522 30.25 -12.01 6.63
CA GLU A 522 30.62 -10.60 6.75
C GLU A 522 29.74 -9.97 7.85
N ALA A 523 30.36 -9.61 8.98
CA ALA A 523 29.63 -9.28 10.21
C ALA A 523 28.71 -8.06 10.06
N ASP A 524 29.20 -6.97 9.45
CA ASP A 524 28.45 -5.72 9.32
C ASP A 524 27.23 -5.88 8.41
N THR A 525 27.41 -6.54 7.26
CA THR A 525 26.33 -6.83 6.31
C THR A 525 25.32 -7.82 6.90
N ALA A 526 25.79 -8.81 7.66
CA ALA A 526 24.91 -9.74 8.38
C ALA A 526 24.07 -9.03 9.46
N ALA A 527 24.67 -8.12 10.23
CA ALA A 527 23.96 -7.30 11.21
C ALA A 527 22.91 -6.42 10.54
N MET A 528 23.27 -5.73 9.46
CA MET A 528 22.36 -4.88 8.69
C MET A 528 21.10 -5.64 8.25
N LEU A 529 21.25 -6.90 7.83
CA LEU A 529 20.13 -7.70 7.32
C LEU A 529 19.13 -8.12 8.40
N ILE A 530 19.58 -8.38 9.62
CA ILE A 530 18.73 -8.90 10.71
C ILE A 530 18.38 -7.85 11.77
N ALA A 531 19.04 -6.70 11.81
CA ALA A 531 18.78 -5.62 12.75
C ALA A 531 17.35 -5.04 12.69
N PRO A 532 16.67 -4.95 11.52
CA PRO A 532 15.36 -4.29 11.45
C PRO A 532 14.18 -5.11 11.97
N PHE A 533 14.40 -6.35 12.40
CA PHE A 533 13.37 -7.18 13.01
C PHE A 533 13.22 -6.88 14.50
N GLU A 534 12.09 -7.28 15.08
CA GLU A 534 11.83 -7.12 16.51
C GLU A 534 12.05 -8.42 17.27
N VAL A 535 12.28 -8.30 18.58
CA VAL A 535 12.57 -9.47 19.42
C VAL A 535 11.41 -10.47 19.44
N GLU A 536 10.17 -9.99 19.29
CA GLU A 536 8.94 -10.78 19.22
C GLU A 536 8.89 -11.76 18.04
N THR A 537 9.70 -11.54 17.00
CA THR A 537 9.80 -12.42 15.84
C THR A 537 10.64 -13.67 16.14
N LEU A 538 11.42 -13.68 17.22
CA LEU A 538 12.29 -14.81 17.54
C LEU A 538 11.50 -16.01 18.11
N ALA A 539 11.74 -17.19 17.56
CA ALA A 539 11.19 -18.47 17.96
C ALA A 539 12.29 -19.55 18.02
N GLU A 540 11.97 -20.71 18.62
CA GLU A 540 12.89 -21.83 18.84
C GLU A 540 13.56 -22.32 17.55
N GLU A 541 12.85 -22.27 16.43
CA GLU A 541 13.35 -22.67 15.11
C GLU A 541 14.54 -21.84 14.61
N HIS A 542 14.71 -20.60 15.11
CA HIS A 542 15.82 -19.73 14.73
C HIS A 542 17.10 -20.04 15.52
N ALA A 543 17.01 -20.82 16.60
CA ALA A 543 18.12 -21.03 17.53
C ALA A 543 19.41 -21.60 16.86
N PRO A 544 19.34 -22.60 15.96
CA PRO A 544 20.54 -23.14 15.31
C PRO A 544 21.31 -22.10 14.50
N ASP A 545 20.62 -21.30 13.68
CA ASP A 545 21.29 -20.32 12.84
C ASP A 545 21.77 -19.10 13.65
N LEU A 546 21.06 -18.73 14.72
CA LEU A 546 21.53 -17.70 15.67
C LEU A 546 22.81 -18.13 16.40
N ALA A 547 22.88 -19.38 16.87
CA ALA A 547 24.07 -19.92 17.52
C ALA A 547 25.28 -19.97 16.57
N ARG A 548 25.06 -20.37 15.31
CA ARG A 548 26.08 -20.35 14.25
C ARG A 548 26.53 -18.94 13.88
N ALA A 549 25.60 -17.98 13.82
CA ALA A 549 25.92 -16.58 13.55
C ALA A 549 26.82 -16.01 14.67
N ALA A 550 26.47 -16.29 15.93
CA ALA A 550 27.24 -15.82 17.08
C ALA A 550 28.62 -16.46 17.18
N GLU A 551 28.76 -17.75 16.86
CA GLU A 551 30.06 -18.42 16.77
C GLU A 551 30.94 -17.79 15.68
N ARG A 552 30.33 -17.47 14.53
CA ARG A 552 31.04 -16.93 13.37
C ARG A 552 31.46 -15.47 13.53
N TYR A 553 30.58 -14.63 14.03
CA TYR A 553 30.79 -13.17 14.12
C TYR A 553 31.22 -12.70 15.52
N GLY A 554 31.14 -13.59 16.51
CA GLY A 554 31.59 -13.35 17.87
C GLY A 554 30.55 -12.74 18.80
N ARG A 555 30.87 -12.76 20.09
CA ARG A 555 29.95 -12.34 21.18
C ARG A 555 29.62 -10.85 21.21
N ALA A 556 30.52 -10.01 20.71
CA ALA A 556 30.29 -8.57 20.64
C ALA A 556 29.17 -8.25 19.62
N TRP A 557 29.29 -8.82 18.43
CA TRP A 557 28.28 -8.75 17.37
C TRP A 557 26.92 -9.26 17.86
N ALA A 558 26.88 -10.44 18.49
CA ALA A 558 25.63 -11.01 19.00
C ALA A 558 24.93 -10.09 20.01
N ARG A 559 25.69 -9.49 20.94
CA ARG A 559 25.14 -8.56 21.93
C ARG A 559 24.60 -7.28 21.30
N GLU A 560 25.31 -6.71 20.32
CA GLU A 560 24.89 -5.50 19.62
C GLU A 560 23.60 -5.73 18.84
N THR A 561 23.57 -6.79 18.02
CA THR A 561 22.39 -7.19 17.24
C THR A 561 21.18 -7.47 18.15
N VAL A 562 21.35 -8.24 19.23
CA VAL A 562 20.24 -8.49 20.17
C VAL A 562 19.76 -7.19 20.80
N GLY A 563 20.67 -6.25 21.07
CA GLY A 563 20.35 -4.94 21.62
C GLY A 563 19.40 -4.13 20.73
N THR A 564 19.52 -4.22 19.40
CA THR A 564 18.68 -3.45 18.47
C THR A 564 17.23 -3.96 18.43
N TRP A 565 17.02 -5.26 18.64
CA TRP A 565 15.69 -5.89 18.57
C TRP A 565 14.72 -5.48 19.69
N PHE A 566 15.21 -4.92 20.79
CA PHE A 566 14.34 -4.46 21.90
C PHE A 566 13.67 -3.10 21.65
N GLY A 567 14.06 -2.36 20.60
CA GLY A 567 13.48 -1.06 20.26
C GLY A 567 13.81 0.06 21.25
N THR A 568 13.05 1.17 21.18
CA THR A 568 13.16 2.28 22.14
C THR A 568 12.40 1.94 23.44
N ALA A 569 12.92 2.37 24.59
CA ALA A 569 12.39 1.99 25.90
C ALA A 569 10.92 2.37 26.14
N ASP A 570 10.38 3.34 25.40
CA ASP A 570 9.01 3.86 25.53
C ASP A 570 7.96 3.04 24.76
N ALA A 571 8.38 2.13 23.85
CA ALA A 571 7.48 1.29 23.05
C ALA A 571 6.96 0.04 23.81
N TYR A 572 7.38 -0.14 25.06
CA TYR A 572 7.11 -1.36 25.81
C TYR A 572 5.73 -1.32 26.48
N THR A 573 4.69 -1.83 25.80
CA THR A 573 3.59 -2.64 26.39
C THR A 573 2.63 -3.13 25.30
N GLY A 574 2.79 -4.37 24.85
CA GLY A 574 1.85 -5.03 23.95
C GLY A 574 1.62 -6.49 24.34
N ALA A 575 0.47 -7.05 23.95
CA ALA A 575 0.17 -8.47 24.16
C ALA A 575 1.23 -9.40 23.52
N ALA A 576 1.80 -8.98 22.38
CA ALA A 576 2.84 -9.69 21.65
C ALA A 576 4.11 -9.93 22.50
N ARG A 577 4.64 -8.89 23.16
CA ARG A 577 5.81 -9.03 24.04
C ARG A 577 5.57 -9.99 25.20
N THR A 578 4.37 -9.97 25.77
CA THR A 578 4.02 -10.90 26.86
C THR A 578 3.96 -12.34 26.38
N ALA A 579 3.40 -12.57 25.18
CA ALA A 579 3.38 -13.88 24.54
C ALA A 579 4.81 -14.37 24.21
N TRP A 580 5.66 -13.51 23.67
CA TRP A 580 7.06 -13.82 23.39
C TRP A 580 7.87 -14.13 24.67
N LEU A 581 7.67 -13.37 25.75
CA LEU A 581 8.31 -13.68 27.03
C LEU A 581 7.92 -15.07 27.55
N ALA A 582 6.72 -15.56 27.25
CA ALA A 582 6.32 -16.92 27.61
C ALA A 582 7.09 -18.00 26.84
N SER A 583 7.49 -17.74 25.58
CA SER A 583 8.31 -18.66 24.77
C SER A 583 9.81 -18.54 25.02
N LEU A 584 10.27 -17.42 25.62
CA LEU A 584 11.68 -17.14 25.90
C LEU A 584 12.45 -18.29 26.60
N PRO A 585 11.91 -19.01 27.61
CA PRO A 585 12.63 -20.13 28.22
C PRO A 585 12.95 -21.27 27.26
N ALA A 586 12.02 -21.60 26.37
CA ALA A 586 12.20 -22.65 25.39
C ALA A 586 13.20 -22.21 24.32
N LEU A 587 13.09 -20.96 23.84
CA LEU A 587 14.07 -20.35 22.93
C LEU A 587 15.49 -20.36 23.51
N CYS A 588 15.69 -19.90 24.75
CA CYS A 588 17.02 -19.91 25.38
C CYS A 588 17.55 -21.33 25.61
N THR A 589 16.66 -22.31 25.82
CA THR A 589 17.05 -23.72 25.89
C THR A 589 17.53 -24.21 24.53
N ALA A 590 16.76 -23.99 23.48
CA ALA A 590 17.11 -24.33 22.10
C ALA A 590 18.45 -23.69 21.69
N LEU A 591 18.66 -22.41 22.01
CA LEU A 591 19.92 -21.69 21.76
C LEU A 591 21.11 -22.37 22.44
N ARG A 592 21.00 -22.70 23.73
CA ARG A 592 22.09 -23.35 24.48
C ARG A 592 22.37 -24.78 24.05
N THR A 593 21.40 -25.46 23.44
CA THR A 593 21.56 -26.84 22.94
C THR A 593 21.98 -26.91 21.48
N ALA A 594 21.87 -25.82 20.74
CA ALA A 594 22.25 -25.75 19.34
C ALA A 594 23.77 -25.81 19.14
N ASP A 595 24.20 -26.32 17.98
CA ASP A 595 25.59 -26.27 17.55
C ASP A 595 26.01 -24.81 17.27
N GLY A 596 27.01 -24.31 18.01
CA GLY A 596 27.53 -22.94 17.91
C GLY A 596 27.66 -22.25 19.28
N ASP A 597 27.71 -20.91 19.29
CA ASP A 597 27.79 -20.11 20.53
C ASP A 597 26.43 -19.51 20.90
N GLY A 598 25.43 -20.36 21.14
CA GLY A 598 24.07 -19.91 21.43
C GLY A 598 23.92 -19.15 22.75
N GLU A 599 24.82 -19.36 23.73
CA GLU A 599 24.83 -18.59 24.98
C GLU A 599 25.16 -17.11 24.73
N ALA A 600 25.96 -16.80 23.70
CA ALA A 600 26.24 -15.43 23.30
C ALA A 600 25.00 -14.67 22.79
N VAL A 601 23.93 -15.38 22.42
CA VAL A 601 22.63 -14.82 22.05
C VAL A 601 21.65 -14.89 23.22
N ALA A 602 21.58 -16.03 23.91
CA ALA A 602 20.65 -16.25 25.02
C ALA A 602 20.87 -15.27 26.18
N ALA A 603 22.12 -15.01 26.57
CA ALA A 603 22.41 -14.10 27.68
C ALA A 603 21.95 -12.65 27.40
N PRO A 604 22.30 -12.02 26.25
CA PRO A 604 21.77 -10.69 25.88
C PRO A 604 20.24 -10.63 25.77
N LEU A 605 19.57 -11.69 25.32
CA LEU A 605 18.10 -11.74 25.25
C LEU A 605 17.48 -11.65 26.64
N VAL A 606 18.00 -12.43 27.60
CA VAL A 606 17.54 -12.39 28.99
C VAL A 606 17.86 -11.05 29.64
N GLU A 607 19.06 -10.51 29.43
CA GLU A 607 19.47 -9.20 29.96
C GLU A 607 18.60 -8.07 29.42
N GLY A 608 18.30 -8.07 28.11
CA GLY A 608 17.41 -7.10 27.48
C GLY A 608 15.98 -7.20 28.01
N ALA A 609 15.45 -8.42 28.11
CA ALA A 609 14.13 -8.69 28.68
C ALA A 609 14.03 -8.24 30.15
N TRP A 610 15.06 -8.50 30.95
CA TRP A 610 15.16 -8.04 32.32
C TRP A 610 15.25 -6.52 32.42
N ARG A 611 16.05 -5.86 31.57
CA ARG A 611 16.17 -4.39 31.57
C ARG A 611 14.81 -3.73 31.32
N ALA A 612 14.07 -4.19 30.32
CA ALA A 612 12.76 -3.64 29.99
C ALA A 612 11.71 -3.92 31.10
N THR A 613 11.64 -5.17 31.57
CA THR A 613 10.69 -5.59 32.61
C THR A 613 11.01 -4.96 33.97
N GLY A 614 12.30 -4.82 34.30
CA GLY A 614 12.79 -4.18 35.51
C GLY A 614 12.48 -2.69 35.55
N GLN A 615 12.58 -1.99 34.42
CA GLN A 615 12.14 -0.60 34.31
C GLN A 615 10.64 -0.47 34.55
N GLN A 616 9.83 -1.35 33.94
CA GLN A 616 8.39 -1.39 34.18
C GLN A 616 8.07 -1.64 35.66
N LEU A 617 8.73 -2.62 36.28
CA LEU A 617 8.58 -2.89 37.70
C LEU A 617 8.91 -1.65 38.53
N THR A 618 10.02 -0.97 38.24
CA THR A 618 10.42 0.25 38.95
C THR A 618 9.38 1.36 38.80
N ASN A 619 8.89 1.59 37.57
CA ASN A 619 7.83 2.57 37.28
C ASN A 619 6.54 2.24 38.05
N ARG A 620 6.13 0.96 38.08
CA ARG A 620 4.96 0.51 38.84
C ARG A 620 5.15 0.72 40.34
N LEU A 621 6.31 0.38 40.89
CA LEU A 621 6.60 0.57 42.31
C LEU A 621 6.57 2.04 42.75
N GLY A 622 6.82 2.98 41.84
CA GLY A 622 6.66 4.41 42.07
C GLY A 622 5.22 4.94 42.04
N MET A 623 4.24 4.15 41.60
CA MET A 623 2.84 4.59 41.51
C MET A 623 2.20 4.75 42.89
N SER A 624 1.60 5.92 43.13
CA SER A 624 0.94 6.22 44.41
C SER A 624 -0.39 5.49 44.59
N ARG A 625 -1.11 5.22 43.49
CA ARG A 625 -2.42 4.54 43.54
C ARG A 625 -2.26 3.04 43.78
N GLU A 626 -2.59 2.60 44.98
CA GLU A 626 -2.47 1.20 45.43
C GLU A 626 -3.11 0.19 44.47
N LYS A 627 -4.34 0.45 43.99
CA LYS A 627 -5.07 -0.48 43.11
C LYS A 627 -4.38 -0.66 41.76
N GLU A 628 -4.01 0.44 41.11
CA GLU A 628 -3.33 0.44 39.81
C GLU A 628 -1.94 -0.16 39.90
N ARG A 629 -1.18 0.24 40.94
CA ARG A 629 0.13 -0.34 41.26
C ARG A 629 0.04 -1.84 41.40
N ARG A 630 -0.88 -2.33 42.23
CA ARG A 630 -1.03 -3.77 42.51
C ARG A 630 -1.40 -4.56 41.27
N THR A 631 -2.42 -4.14 40.54
CA THR A 631 -2.84 -4.82 39.31
C THR A 631 -1.70 -4.84 38.28
N GLY A 632 -0.98 -3.73 38.10
CA GLY A 632 0.16 -3.68 37.20
C GLY A 632 1.35 -4.54 37.66
N SER A 633 1.67 -4.54 38.96
CA SER A 633 2.74 -5.38 39.53
C SER A 633 2.42 -6.88 39.44
N GLU A 634 1.17 -7.27 39.67
CA GLU A 634 0.73 -8.66 39.57
C GLU A 634 0.84 -9.19 38.13
N GLN A 635 0.49 -8.35 37.13
CA GLN A 635 0.63 -8.67 35.70
C GLN A 635 2.09 -8.92 35.28
N LEU A 636 3.06 -8.29 35.94
CA LEU A 636 4.50 -8.50 35.66
C LEU A 636 5.05 -9.80 36.25
N GLY A 637 4.30 -10.48 37.13
CA GLY A 637 4.78 -11.70 37.78
C GLY A 637 5.11 -12.83 36.80
N ALA A 638 4.19 -13.13 35.87
CA ALA A 638 4.45 -14.16 34.87
C ALA A 638 5.63 -13.82 33.94
N PRO A 639 5.72 -12.62 33.34
CA PRO A 639 6.92 -12.16 32.63
C PRO A 639 8.22 -12.38 33.40
N LEU A 640 8.26 -11.98 34.68
CA LEU A 640 9.43 -12.12 35.53
C LEU A 640 9.84 -13.59 35.74
N ALA A 641 8.86 -14.47 35.92
CA ALA A 641 9.11 -15.90 36.07
C ALA A 641 9.74 -16.49 34.80
N HIS A 642 9.23 -16.15 33.61
CA HIS A 642 9.80 -16.65 32.37
C HIS A 642 11.23 -16.12 32.13
N ILE A 643 11.52 -14.86 32.46
CA ILE A 643 12.87 -14.29 32.38
C ILE A 643 13.84 -15.06 33.29
N LEU A 644 13.46 -15.33 34.53
CA LEU A 644 14.27 -16.11 35.47
C LEU A 644 14.47 -17.56 34.99
N LEU A 645 13.46 -18.17 34.36
CA LEU A 645 13.55 -19.51 33.80
C LEU A 645 14.47 -19.59 32.57
N ALA A 646 14.56 -18.50 31.81
CA ALA A 646 15.42 -18.39 30.63
C ALA A 646 16.88 -18.06 31.00
N ALA A 647 17.11 -17.44 32.17
CA ALA A 647 18.41 -16.97 32.63
C ALA A 647 19.41 -18.10 32.91
N GLY A 648 20.67 -17.88 32.53
CA GLY A 648 21.80 -18.66 33.06
C GLY A 648 22.05 -18.35 34.53
N SER A 649 22.83 -19.18 35.23
CA SER A 649 23.05 -19.08 36.69
C SER A 649 23.50 -17.69 37.15
N GLY A 650 24.54 -17.13 36.53
CA GLY A 650 25.06 -15.81 36.90
C GLY A 650 24.04 -14.68 36.70
N THR A 651 23.30 -14.70 35.60
CA THR A 651 22.26 -13.70 35.31
C THR A 651 21.07 -13.85 36.26
N ALA A 652 20.65 -15.08 36.55
CA ALA A 652 19.57 -15.35 37.51
C ALA A 652 19.92 -14.82 38.91
N ASP A 653 21.15 -15.07 39.38
CA ASP A 653 21.62 -14.58 40.68
C ASP A 653 21.66 -13.05 40.76
N ALA A 654 22.09 -12.38 39.68
CA ALA A 654 22.09 -10.92 39.60
C ALA A 654 20.66 -10.33 39.63
N ILE A 655 19.72 -10.95 38.91
CA ILE A 655 18.31 -10.57 38.92
C ILE A 655 17.74 -10.75 40.33
N VAL A 656 17.90 -11.92 40.94
CA VAL A 656 17.40 -12.21 42.29
C VAL A 656 18.00 -11.26 43.33
N THR A 657 19.29 -10.95 43.24
CA THR A 657 19.95 -9.99 44.13
C THR A 657 19.31 -8.60 44.00
N THR A 658 19.02 -8.16 42.79
CA THR A 658 18.32 -6.89 42.53
C THR A 658 16.91 -6.91 43.11
N LEU A 659 16.14 -7.97 42.87
CA LEU A 659 14.76 -8.12 43.36
C LEU A 659 14.68 -8.12 44.89
N ARG A 660 15.66 -8.73 45.57
CA ARG A 660 15.75 -8.74 47.05
C ARG A 660 16.00 -7.36 47.65
N GLY A 661 16.58 -6.43 46.89
CA GLY A 661 16.78 -5.05 47.30
C GLY A 661 15.53 -4.16 47.21
N LEU A 662 14.42 -4.66 46.66
CA LEU A 662 13.22 -3.87 46.41
C LEU A 662 12.32 -3.69 47.67
N PRO A 663 11.48 -2.63 47.71
CA PRO A 663 10.55 -2.37 48.82
C PRO A 663 9.46 -3.45 48.99
N ASP A 664 8.72 -3.43 50.11
CA ASP A 664 7.71 -4.46 50.46
C ASP A 664 6.62 -4.58 49.38
N THR A 665 6.35 -3.48 48.69
CA THR A 665 5.43 -3.39 47.56
C THR A 665 5.80 -4.30 46.39
N ALA A 666 7.06 -4.71 46.27
CA ALA A 666 7.51 -5.65 45.25
C ALA A 666 6.94 -7.06 45.44
N LEU A 667 6.52 -7.44 46.67
CA LEU A 667 5.88 -8.74 46.93
C LEU A 667 4.66 -8.98 46.03
N GLU A 668 3.96 -7.91 45.62
CA GLU A 668 2.82 -7.95 44.71
C GLU A 668 3.18 -8.40 43.29
N CYS A 669 4.46 -8.39 42.91
CA CYS A 669 4.99 -9.00 41.68
C CYS A 669 5.71 -10.33 41.95
N LEU A 670 6.53 -10.38 43.02
CA LEU A 670 7.37 -11.55 43.33
C LEU A 670 6.56 -12.80 43.67
N VAL A 671 5.49 -12.68 44.45
CA VAL A 671 4.64 -13.84 44.81
C VAL A 671 3.89 -14.37 43.58
N PRO A 672 3.27 -13.53 42.72
CA PRO A 672 2.77 -13.97 41.42
C PRO A 672 3.82 -14.61 40.51
N ALA A 673 5.06 -14.12 40.49
CA ALA A 673 6.15 -14.76 39.74
C ALA A 673 6.45 -16.18 40.25
N LEU A 674 6.52 -16.37 41.57
CA LEU A 674 6.70 -17.69 42.18
C LEU A 674 5.53 -18.63 41.90
N ARG A 675 4.30 -18.10 41.83
CA ARG A 675 3.10 -18.86 41.42
C ARG A 675 3.16 -19.29 39.97
N ALA A 676 3.58 -18.41 39.07
CA ALA A 676 3.74 -18.72 37.66
C ALA A 676 4.80 -19.82 37.46
N ALA A 677 5.93 -19.75 38.17
CA ALA A 677 6.96 -20.78 38.15
C ALA A 677 6.48 -22.13 38.73
N GLY A 678 5.72 -22.11 39.82
CA GLY A 678 5.23 -23.31 40.52
C GLY A 678 4.11 -24.10 39.83
N ARG A 679 3.57 -23.62 38.70
CA ARG A 679 2.53 -24.33 37.92
C ARG A 679 3.09 -25.39 36.96
N ARG A 680 4.41 -25.62 36.94
CA ARG A 680 5.02 -26.64 36.07
C ARG A 680 4.67 -28.07 36.53
N PRO A 681 4.35 -28.99 35.62
CA PRO A 681 4.27 -30.41 35.94
C PRO A 681 5.65 -30.92 36.36
N ALA A 682 5.70 -31.72 37.42
CA ALA A 682 6.90 -32.37 37.96
C ALA A 682 7.49 -33.47 37.05
N ALA A 683 7.34 -33.36 35.72
CA ALA A 683 7.64 -34.41 34.76
C ALA A 683 8.51 -33.89 33.61
N VAL A 684 9.75 -33.53 33.91
CA VAL A 684 10.86 -33.76 32.99
C VAL A 684 11.87 -34.58 33.79
N PRO A 685 12.12 -35.86 33.45
CA PRO A 685 13.11 -36.67 34.15
C PRO A 685 14.48 -36.01 34.02
N ASP A 686 15.25 -35.97 35.11
CA ASP A 686 16.69 -35.69 35.16
C ASP A 686 17.46 -36.75 34.34
N GLY A 687 17.32 -36.65 33.03
CA GLY A 687 17.62 -37.72 32.09
C GLY A 687 18.69 -37.37 31.06
N THR A 688 19.52 -36.35 31.29
CA THR A 688 20.85 -36.21 30.66
C THR A 688 21.70 -35.34 31.59
N GLY A 689 22.92 -35.79 31.90
CA GLY A 689 23.85 -35.15 32.85
C GLY A 689 24.43 -33.80 32.40
N GLY A 690 23.56 -32.84 32.06
CA GLY A 690 23.91 -31.43 31.88
C GLY A 690 23.50 -30.62 33.11
N THR A 691 24.45 -29.94 33.73
CA THR A 691 24.34 -29.12 34.95
C THR A 691 23.40 -27.89 34.86
N GLY A 692 22.52 -27.81 33.86
CA GLY A 692 21.73 -26.62 33.53
C GLY A 692 20.44 -26.40 34.33
N GLY A 693 19.84 -27.44 34.94
CA GLY A 693 18.54 -27.33 35.64
C GLY A 693 18.62 -26.92 37.12
N ALA A 694 19.70 -27.30 37.81
CA ALA A 694 19.89 -27.05 39.25
C ALA A 694 20.02 -25.56 39.66
N PRO A 695 20.68 -24.67 38.89
CA PRO A 695 20.91 -23.28 39.32
C PRO A 695 19.63 -22.42 39.32
N VAL A 696 18.77 -22.60 38.33
CA VAL A 696 17.52 -21.83 38.18
C VAL A 696 16.54 -22.15 39.31
N VAL A 697 16.47 -23.41 39.74
CA VAL A 697 15.69 -23.83 40.90
C VAL A 697 16.19 -23.14 42.18
N GLY A 698 17.52 -23.02 42.34
CA GLY A 698 18.15 -22.28 43.44
C GLY A 698 17.73 -20.81 43.49
N ALA A 699 17.68 -20.12 42.35
CA ALA A 699 17.24 -18.72 42.24
C ALA A 699 15.78 -18.52 42.71
N PHE A 700 14.87 -19.43 42.34
CA PHE A 700 13.48 -19.37 42.81
C PHE A 700 13.33 -19.69 44.29
N HIS A 701 14.09 -20.66 44.82
CA HIS A 701 14.12 -20.90 46.27
C HIS A 701 14.65 -19.68 47.01
N ALA A 702 15.75 -19.08 46.56
CA ALA A 702 16.30 -17.85 47.11
C ALA A 702 15.27 -16.71 47.13
N LEU A 703 14.48 -16.55 46.08
CA LEU A 703 13.42 -15.55 46.02
C LEU A 703 12.24 -15.90 46.95
N ALA A 704 11.84 -17.17 47.03
CA ALA A 704 10.79 -17.66 47.91
C ALA A 704 11.16 -17.45 49.39
N ASP A 705 12.40 -17.75 49.77
CA ASP A 705 12.94 -17.54 51.11
C ASP A 705 12.84 -16.06 51.51
N HIS A 706 13.28 -15.16 50.64
CA HIS A 706 13.15 -13.72 50.84
C HIS A 706 11.69 -13.28 51.01
N CYS A 707 10.78 -13.75 50.14
CA CYS A 707 9.36 -13.44 50.23
C CYS A 707 8.77 -13.94 51.57
N ARG A 708 9.15 -15.13 52.04
CA ARG A 708 8.69 -15.68 53.32
C ARG A 708 9.18 -14.84 54.49
N GLU A 709 10.45 -14.43 54.51
CA GLU A 709 11.01 -13.57 55.56
C GLU A 709 10.27 -12.23 55.64
N ARG A 710 10.04 -11.58 54.49
CA ARG A 710 9.33 -10.29 54.40
C ARG A 710 7.87 -10.42 54.83
N LEU A 711 7.16 -11.45 54.37
CA LEU A 711 5.77 -11.72 54.77
C LEU A 711 5.66 -12.07 56.26
N ALA A 712 6.58 -12.89 56.79
CA ALA A 712 6.62 -13.18 58.23
C ALA A 712 6.86 -11.91 59.05
N ALA A 713 7.82 -11.06 58.65
CA ALA A 713 8.07 -9.77 59.28
C ALA A 713 6.83 -8.85 59.23
N LEU A 714 6.13 -8.79 58.09
CA LEU A 714 4.85 -8.06 57.96
C LEU A 714 3.80 -8.55 58.96
N LEU A 715 3.69 -9.87 59.15
CA LEU A 715 2.74 -10.48 60.08
C LEU A 715 3.14 -10.31 61.55
N THR A 716 4.42 -10.05 61.86
CA THR A 716 4.81 -9.68 63.24
C THR A 716 4.42 -8.27 63.65
N ARG A 717 4.08 -7.39 62.69
CA ARG A 717 3.63 -6.02 62.98
C ARG A 717 2.31 -6.07 63.76
N PRO A 718 2.12 -5.22 64.80
CA PRO A 718 0.89 -5.20 65.58
C PRO A 718 -0.30 -4.81 64.70
N VAL A 719 -1.46 -5.41 64.97
CA VAL A 719 -2.71 -5.02 64.30
C VAL A 719 -3.05 -3.58 64.69
N ARG A 720 -3.43 -2.76 63.70
CA ARG A 720 -3.88 -1.39 63.95
C ARG A 720 -4.97 -1.35 65.03
N ALA A 721 -4.76 -0.47 66.00
CA ALA A 721 -5.74 -0.21 67.06
C ALA A 721 -7.02 0.41 66.48
N ALA A 722 -8.18 0.10 67.06
CA ALA A 722 -9.48 0.55 66.54
C ALA A 722 -9.66 2.09 66.51
N ASP A 723 -8.82 2.82 67.25
CA ASP A 723 -8.78 4.27 67.33
C ASP A 723 -7.65 4.91 66.50
N ASP A 724 -6.83 4.14 65.79
CA ASP A 724 -5.74 4.66 64.95
C ASP A 724 -6.19 4.88 63.50
N TRP A 725 -6.66 6.09 63.21
CA TRP A 725 -7.04 6.54 61.87
C TRP A 725 -5.88 7.18 61.09
N SER A 726 -4.63 7.00 61.51
CA SER A 726 -3.51 7.59 60.80
C SER A 726 -3.35 6.99 59.40
N LEU A 727 -3.11 7.86 58.41
CA LEU A 727 -2.81 7.53 57.03
C LEU A 727 -1.42 8.05 56.66
N PRO A 728 -0.76 7.44 55.66
CA PRO A 728 0.46 8.02 55.12
C PRO A 728 0.18 9.42 54.55
N PRO A 729 1.17 10.32 54.57
CA PRO A 729 1.04 11.64 53.96
C PRO A 729 0.75 11.52 52.47
N ALA A 730 0.10 12.53 51.89
CA ALA A 730 -0.24 12.59 50.47
C ALA A 730 1.00 12.82 49.57
N GLY A 731 2.18 13.03 50.16
CA GLY A 731 3.46 13.15 49.45
C GLY A 731 3.77 14.58 48.96
N ALA A 732 4.92 14.74 48.31
CA ALA A 732 5.40 16.06 47.87
C ALA A 732 4.45 16.73 46.87
N CYS A 733 4.28 18.03 47.06
CA CYS A 733 3.60 18.96 46.16
C CYS A 733 4.63 19.99 45.65
N GLY A 734 4.32 20.73 44.59
CA GLY A 734 5.20 21.78 44.06
C GLY A 734 5.71 22.73 45.15
N SER A 735 6.93 23.23 44.98
CA SER A 735 7.57 24.13 45.95
C SER A 735 6.67 25.33 46.26
N GLY A 736 6.32 25.53 47.53
CA GLY A 736 5.48 26.64 47.99
C GLY A 736 3.99 26.32 48.25
N CYS A 737 3.55 25.06 48.17
CA CYS A 737 2.17 24.71 48.53
C CYS A 737 1.91 24.85 50.03
N GLY A 738 1.12 25.85 50.43
CA GLY A 738 0.72 26.08 51.83
C GLY A 738 -0.44 25.20 52.34
N LEU A 739 -1.04 24.34 51.50
CA LEU A 739 -2.19 23.51 51.88
C LEU A 739 -1.80 22.05 52.17
N CYS A 740 -0.86 21.48 51.42
CA CYS A 740 -0.46 20.08 51.62
C CYS A 740 0.08 19.77 53.04
N PRO A 741 0.80 20.67 53.74
CA PRO A 741 1.19 20.43 55.13
C PRO A 741 -0.02 20.24 56.07
N ASP A 742 -1.10 21.01 55.88
CA ASP A 742 -2.32 20.88 56.68
C ASP A 742 -3.07 19.58 56.35
N LEU A 743 -3.10 19.20 55.07
CA LEU A 743 -3.63 17.91 54.64
C LEU A 743 -2.85 16.75 55.26
N ASP A 744 -1.52 16.80 55.24
CA ASP A 744 -0.66 15.76 55.81
C ASP A 744 -0.80 15.68 57.34
N ALA A 745 -0.94 16.82 58.02
CA ALA A 745 -1.26 16.85 59.45
C ALA A 745 -2.62 16.20 59.75
N PHE A 746 -3.63 16.40 58.90
CA PHE A 746 -4.90 15.70 59.00
C PHE A 746 -4.75 14.19 58.75
N LEU A 747 -4.06 13.80 57.67
CA LEU A 747 -3.86 12.39 57.30
C LEU A 747 -3.12 11.63 58.39
N THR A 748 -2.03 12.18 58.92
CA THR A 748 -1.18 11.52 59.94
C THR A 748 -1.79 11.51 61.34
N SER A 749 -2.83 12.33 61.60
CA SER A 749 -3.51 12.33 62.91
C SER A 749 -4.21 10.99 63.20
N ARG A 750 -3.93 10.41 64.38
CA ARG A 750 -4.57 9.17 64.84
C ARG A 750 -6.06 9.35 65.14
N SER A 751 -6.43 10.45 65.78
CA SER A 751 -7.79 10.66 66.30
C SER A 751 -8.66 11.53 65.39
N ARG A 752 -8.07 12.38 64.54
CA ARG A 752 -8.83 13.29 63.67
C ARG A 752 -9.38 12.53 62.46
N ARG A 753 -10.69 12.24 62.51
CA ARG A 753 -11.43 11.55 61.44
C ARG A 753 -12.03 12.50 60.40
N VAL A 754 -12.48 13.68 60.83
CA VAL A 754 -13.15 14.67 59.98
C VAL A 754 -12.37 15.99 60.00
N MET A 755 -12.24 16.62 58.83
CA MET A 755 -11.73 17.97 58.67
C MET A 755 -12.69 18.78 57.81
N GLU A 756 -13.25 19.83 58.40
CA GLU A 756 -14.03 20.83 57.68
C GLU A 756 -13.11 22.02 57.37
N TRP A 757 -12.92 22.31 56.07
CA TRP A 757 -11.92 23.26 55.61
C TRP A 757 -12.51 24.28 54.63
N PRO A 758 -12.86 25.49 55.10
CA PRO A 758 -13.34 26.57 54.24
C PRO A 758 -12.23 27.02 53.28
N LEU A 759 -12.43 26.79 51.97
CA LEU A 759 -11.41 27.03 50.95
C LEU A 759 -12.06 27.60 49.69
N ALA A 760 -11.38 28.49 48.96
CA ALA A 760 -11.82 28.93 47.63
C ALA A 760 -11.79 27.78 46.60
N GLN A 761 -12.51 27.92 45.49
CA GLN A 761 -12.71 26.84 44.51
C GLN A 761 -11.40 26.23 43.97
N ALA A 762 -10.43 27.05 43.57
CA ALA A 762 -9.13 26.57 43.08
C ALA A 762 -8.36 25.75 44.13
N ARG A 763 -8.41 26.19 45.39
CA ARG A 763 -7.78 25.49 46.53
C ARG A 763 -8.49 24.17 46.84
N ARG A 764 -9.82 24.11 46.76
CA ARG A 764 -10.57 22.84 46.92
C ARG A 764 -10.26 21.87 45.79
N ARG A 765 -10.24 22.33 44.53
CA ARG A 765 -9.89 21.50 43.36
C ARG A 765 -8.50 20.86 43.50
N HIS A 766 -7.54 21.63 44.01
CA HIS A 766 -6.20 21.10 44.31
C HIS A 766 -6.25 19.94 45.32
N ILE A 767 -6.95 20.08 46.44
CA ILE A 767 -7.04 19.02 47.47
C ILE A 767 -7.82 17.79 46.96
N HIS A 768 -8.91 17.99 46.22
CA HIS A 768 -9.62 16.89 45.53
C HIS A 768 -8.65 16.09 44.66
N SER A 769 -7.92 16.77 43.77
CA SER A 769 -6.92 16.14 42.91
C SER A 769 -5.83 15.41 43.69
N ARG A 770 -5.34 15.97 44.80
CA ARG A 770 -4.33 15.29 45.65
C ARG A 770 -4.85 13.98 46.25
N ILE A 771 -6.09 13.96 46.74
CA ILE A 771 -6.69 12.75 47.31
C ILE A 771 -6.97 11.72 46.20
N ASP A 772 -7.46 12.15 45.04
CA ASP A 772 -7.73 11.27 43.90
C ASP A 772 -6.46 10.68 43.27
N LEU A 773 -5.37 11.44 43.23
CA LEU A 773 -4.06 10.96 42.74
C LEU A 773 -3.42 9.97 43.71
N THR A 774 -3.65 10.11 45.02
CA THR A 774 -3.05 9.22 46.03
C THR A 774 -3.91 7.99 46.34
N GLY A 775 -5.22 8.02 46.04
CA GLY A 775 -6.12 6.89 46.27
C GLY A 775 -6.34 6.54 47.75
N LEU A 776 -6.08 7.50 48.64
CA LEU A 776 -6.23 7.35 50.09
C LEU A 776 -7.71 7.13 50.47
N PRO A 777 -8.00 6.38 51.55
CA PRO A 777 -9.37 6.11 52.01
C PRO A 777 -9.97 7.33 52.74
N VAL A 778 -10.13 8.43 52.01
CA VAL A 778 -10.69 9.70 52.48
C VAL A 778 -11.82 10.10 51.53
N SER A 779 -13.04 10.19 52.05
CA SER A 779 -14.15 10.83 51.35
C SER A 779 -13.93 12.34 51.32
N HIS A 780 -14.13 12.95 50.17
CA HIS A 780 -13.94 14.38 49.96
C HIS A 780 -15.18 14.97 49.29
N THR A 781 -15.90 15.85 49.98
CA THR A 781 -17.13 16.46 49.45
C THR A 781 -17.15 17.95 49.74
N THR A 782 -17.69 18.76 48.82
CA THR A 782 -17.85 20.21 49.04
C THR A 782 -19.25 20.50 49.57
N ARG A 783 -19.36 20.99 50.81
CA ARG A 783 -20.61 21.50 51.39
C ARG A 783 -20.85 22.93 50.88
N ARG A 784 -21.88 23.11 50.05
CA ARG A 784 -22.20 24.39 49.39
C ARG A 784 -23.07 25.31 50.29
N GLN A 785 -22.61 25.57 51.51
CA GLN A 785 -23.28 26.47 52.47
C GLN A 785 -22.27 27.49 53.02
N GLY A 786 -22.58 28.79 52.90
CA GLY A 786 -21.65 29.90 53.25
C GLY A 786 -20.64 30.23 52.14
N ARG A 787 -19.86 31.31 52.29
CA ARG A 787 -18.74 31.66 51.38
C ARG A 787 -17.49 31.99 52.20
N PRO A 788 -16.32 31.37 51.93
CA PRO A 788 -16.08 30.30 50.93
C PRO A 788 -16.75 28.95 51.30
N TYR A 789 -17.11 28.12 50.31
CA TYR A 789 -17.63 26.78 50.56
C TYR A 789 -16.61 25.90 51.30
N THR A 790 -17.12 24.98 52.13
CA THR A 790 -16.32 24.12 53.00
C THR A 790 -16.05 22.78 52.33
N LEU A 791 -14.77 22.40 52.21
CA LEU A 791 -14.37 21.05 51.86
C LEU A 791 -14.44 20.16 53.11
N VAL A 792 -15.22 19.10 53.07
CA VAL A 792 -15.36 18.12 54.14
C VAL A 792 -14.58 16.88 53.76
N LEU A 793 -13.50 16.62 54.50
CA LEU A 793 -12.69 15.41 54.39
C LEU A 793 -13.05 14.45 55.52
N THR A 794 -13.36 13.20 55.19
CA THR A 794 -13.70 12.16 56.17
C THR A 794 -12.89 10.90 55.90
N LYS A 795 -12.06 10.47 56.85
CA LYS A 795 -11.40 9.15 56.80
C LYS A 795 -12.47 8.05 56.90
N THR A 796 -12.43 7.12 55.96
CA THR A 796 -13.44 6.05 55.84
C THR A 796 -12.95 4.77 56.53
N ASP A 797 -13.88 3.86 56.83
CA ASP A 797 -13.54 2.55 57.43
C ASP A 797 -12.62 1.70 56.53
N ALA A 798 -12.43 2.11 55.27
CA ALA A 798 -11.49 1.49 54.36
C ALA A 798 -10.03 1.51 54.86
N VAL A 799 -9.68 2.37 55.82
CA VAL A 799 -8.39 2.32 56.53
C VAL A 799 -8.18 0.94 57.17
N PHE A 800 -9.20 0.44 57.88
CA PHE A 800 -9.13 -0.83 58.61
C PHE A 800 -9.37 -2.03 57.69
N THR A 801 -10.31 -1.92 56.75
CA THR A 801 -10.60 -3.04 55.84
C THR A 801 -9.42 -3.33 54.93
N ARG A 802 -8.73 -2.31 54.37
CA ARG A 802 -7.53 -2.50 53.55
C ARG A 802 -6.40 -3.19 54.31
N GLU A 803 -6.15 -2.79 55.56
CA GLU A 803 -5.11 -3.42 56.39
C GLU A 803 -5.45 -4.88 56.72
N ARG A 804 -6.69 -5.15 57.13
CA ARG A 804 -7.15 -6.52 57.40
C ARG A 804 -7.01 -7.39 56.16
N GLU A 805 -7.43 -6.90 55.01
CA GLU A 805 -7.29 -7.63 53.74
C GLU A 805 -5.82 -7.84 53.36
N ALA A 806 -4.94 -6.85 53.55
CA ALA A 806 -3.51 -7.00 53.29
C ALA A 806 -2.89 -8.07 54.18
N ARG A 807 -3.29 -8.14 55.45
CA ARG A 807 -2.83 -9.15 56.40
C ARG A 807 -3.32 -10.56 56.04
N VAL A 808 -4.61 -10.71 55.70
CA VAL A 808 -5.18 -11.99 55.23
C VAL A 808 -4.48 -12.47 53.95
N ARG A 809 -4.19 -11.55 53.02
CA ARG A 809 -3.39 -11.87 51.83
C ARG A 809 -1.98 -12.34 52.20
N ALA A 810 -1.28 -11.64 53.07
CA ALA A 810 0.06 -12.02 53.50
C ALA A 810 0.09 -13.39 54.20
N GLU A 811 -0.92 -13.72 55.01
CA GLU A 811 -1.09 -15.05 55.61
C GLU A 811 -1.31 -16.13 54.54
N THR A 812 -2.17 -15.85 53.56
CA THR A 812 -2.47 -16.75 52.43
C THR A 812 -1.24 -16.99 51.57
N ASP A 813 -0.51 -15.93 51.22
CA ASP A 813 0.71 -15.99 50.42
C ASP A 813 1.82 -16.75 51.16
N LEU A 814 2.00 -16.50 52.46
CA LEU A 814 2.99 -17.21 53.28
C LEU A 814 2.67 -18.70 53.41
N ALA A 815 1.41 -19.05 53.63
CA ALA A 815 0.96 -20.44 53.68
C ALA A 815 1.17 -21.13 52.32
N TRP A 816 0.86 -20.46 51.22
CA TRP A 816 1.09 -20.97 49.87
C TRP A 816 2.60 -21.19 49.60
N LEU A 817 3.46 -20.25 49.98
CA LEU A 817 4.91 -20.37 49.81
C LEU A 817 5.48 -21.54 50.62
N ARG A 818 5.06 -21.72 51.87
CA ARG A 818 5.49 -22.86 52.71
C ARG A 818 5.10 -24.22 52.11
N LYS A 819 3.96 -24.27 51.42
CA LYS A 819 3.46 -25.50 50.79
C LYS A 819 4.16 -25.82 49.48
N ASN A 820 4.38 -24.82 48.61
CA ASN A 820 4.83 -25.04 47.23
C ASN A 820 6.34 -24.82 47.03
N TRP A 821 7.00 -24.10 47.95
CA TRP A 821 8.43 -23.83 47.95
C TRP A 821 9.00 -24.12 49.35
N PRO A 822 9.17 -25.40 49.74
CA PRO A 822 9.69 -25.74 51.06
C PRO A 822 11.15 -25.25 51.23
N VAL A 823 11.54 -24.98 52.48
CA VAL A 823 12.93 -24.68 52.83
C VAL A 823 13.78 -25.89 52.47
N GLN A 824 14.83 -25.71 51.67
CA GLN A 824 15.81 -26.77 51.45
C GLN A 824 16.53 -27.02 52.77
N GLN A 825 16.30 -28.17 53.40
CA GLN A 825 17.14 -28.62 54.50
C GLN A 825 18.50 -28.95 53.89
N GLY A 826 19.51 -28.13 54.19
CA GLY A 826 20.87 -28.33 53.70
C GLY A 826 21.34 -29.75 54.00
N GLY A 827 21.70 -30.47 52.93
CA GLY A 827 22.48 -31.71 52.97
C GLY A 827 23.94 -31.40 52.71
#